data_AF-A0A4T0W1N8-F1
#
_entry.id   AF-A0A4T0W1N8-F1
#
_cell.length_a   1.000
_cell.length_b   1.000
_cell.length_c   1.000
_cell.angle_alpha   90.00
_cell.angle_beta   90.00
_cell.angle_gamma   90.00
#
_symmetry.space_group_name_H-M   'P 1'
#
loop_
_entity.id
_entity.type
_entity.pdbx_description
1 polymer ?
#
loop_
_entity_poly.entity_id
_entity_poly.type
_entity_poly.pdbx_seq_one_letter_code
_entity_poly.pdbx_strand_id
1 'polypeptide(L)'
;MERETALNVILQRTWHFSDRLLVWQPVDTVSPETSHSDAELLENLIVASWNVLAEFHWPPSRTRYPLIVDNLVAGTALADIVVLQEVTDDFLPFLLEDDRIRKQYTQGLTDGAVAAKERELQRILSHLRSDYPANQWVIAGDFNITTSSYTVDSAVKKGAITAQTEIVLRNIETTLAEANLLDVWMVSRIEAGVSDNLKGDVGHIFEGEQGATFDPRENPHAAKMVGSGLNNRPQRYDRILVKSGGPFRISRFNMFGFITGKGETREGPLYASDHWGIRCLLHRFDSKNAAAASAQVVHVQPKKAPAGLSDVAVLRRCMENLNIFPTEQDEAVRKEALQLLQHTLLDSDQTTGDQTRGRPAIMLVPVGSYGLGTWSRTSDIDCLCIGSISPRVFFILARQRLRKSGNPGVRLLRKVKAKTGTMLEVEILGVKCDLQYCQAPSVVEQWPDMLKRPPSDPAFSLPMQTLLKLKPARDLFYLQRSVPDLAQFRMSFQAIKTWAKARGIYAAKFGYLGGIHLSVMLVKVCKMLLHDGGVVSTADIITTFFDHYSQLDWQRDMVFDPFFHKNLKYHRTPREAMCLLGWHSPTLNTALTASVPTTKIISAELCQATTQLSRDGTSWQSLLSIPDSSHSKNMTPGASNFLGSFRSFINLRVHYWGASLERGSRLVGWLESRCASLLVDVNKRVPELSARIWPARFVDSSSSEAKGTQGDYQGSYLVGLEWMNSDEKPSKDDLEAAHSNLRAVLQQFEKLIMSDEKYFDPNTSWFSATVVKRSELDDLHLDDREWGVHVDGDDDSDTEDEKEDDDVDEEYQEWLADKVAKKGKSAKQRSTTVRKPEGAGKFRAALDVLNRLRWDPNIDSNDFLIGYEDRFLGPQEKALSAWKSEQTHEEFIPQHRILWFKRRSDDVIVWHRSERIDLLFKKTSG
;
A
#
# COMPACT_ATOMS: atom_id res chain seq x y z
N MET A 1 -31.64 -57.60 -30.60
CA MET A 1 -30.60 -58.20 -31.47
C MET A 1 -30.50 -57.30 -32.69
N GLU A 2 -29.76 -56.21 -32.61
CA GLU A 2 -29.53 -55.31 -33.75
C GLU A 2 -28.26 -54.50 -33.52
N ARG A 3 -27.53 -54.30 -34.61
CA ARG A 3 -26.09 -54.01 -34.71
C ARG A 3 -25.75 -52.55 -34.40
N GLU A 4 -24.65 -52.36 -33.68
CA GLU A 4 -23.89 -51.11 -33.61
C GLU A 4 -23.44 -50.63 -34.99
N THR A 5 -23.57 -49.33 -35.23
CA THR A 5 -22.72 -48.59 -36.19
C THR A 5 -22.22 -47.34 -35.49
N ALA A 6 -20.92 -47.30 -35.21
CA ALA A 6 -20.22 -46.19 -34.59
C ALA A 6 -20.15 -44.96 -35.52
N LEU A 7 -20.29 -43.75 -34.97
CA LEU A 7 -20.11 -42.48 -35.68
C LEU A 7 -18.95 -41.67 -35.06
N ASN A 8 -17.97 -41.36 -35.91
CA ASN A 8 -16.75 -40.60 -35.64
C ASN A 8 -17.02 -39.13 -35.31
N VAL A 9 -16.28 -38.57 -34.34
CA VAL A 9 -16.19 -37.13 -34.05
C VAL A 9 -15.39 -36.42 -35.15
N ILE A 10 -15.92 -35.31 -35.70
CA ILE A 10 -15.23 -34.46 -36.70
C ILE A 10 -14.62 -33.24 -35.99
N LEU A 11 -13.29 -33.18 -35.94
CA LEU A 11 -12.52 -31.98 -35.55
C LEU A 11 -12.73 -30.85 -36.60
N GLN A 12 -13.09 -29.64 -36.16
CA GLN A 12 -13.07 -28.47 -37.06
C GLN A 12 -11.62 -28.14 -37.44
N ARG A 13 -11.38 -27.98 -38.75
CA ARG A 13 -10.07 -27.61 -39.30
C ARG A 13 -9.63 -26.26 -38.75
N THR A 14 -8.47 -26.22 -38.12
CA THR A 14 -7.76 -24.97 -37.79
C THR A 14 -7.25 -24.33 -39.08
N TRP A 15 -7.23 -23.00 -39.19
CA TRP A 15 -6.77 -22.28 -40.40
C TRP A 15 -5.59 -21.35 -40.05
N HIS A 16 -4.66 -21.15 -40.98
CA HIS A 16 -3.58 -20.16 -40.88
C HIS A 16 -3.53 -19.28 -42.13
N PHE A 17 -3.15 -18.01 -41.98
CA PHE A 17 -2.94 -17.12 -43.10
C PHE A 17 -1.59 -17.41 -43.75
N SER A 18 -1.61 -17.78 -45.03
CA SER A 18 -0.39 -18.01 -45.78
C SER A 18 0.12 -16.70 -46.35
N ASP A 19 1.18 -16.12 -45.76
CA ASP A 19 1.80 -14.87 -46.25
C ASP A 19 2.25 -14.99 -47.72
N ARG A 20 2.51 -16.22 -48.18
CA ARG A 20 2.92 -16.52 -49.56
C ARG A 20 1.76 -16.53 -50.55
N LEU A 21 0.58 -16.96 -50.12
CA LEU A 21 -0.61 -17.07 -50.97
C LEU A 21 -1.64 -15.96 -50.71
N LEU A 22 -1.42 -15.16 -49.66
CA LEU A 22 -2.31 -14.11 -49.17
C LEU A 22 -3.75 -14.60 -48.93
N VAL A 23 -3.91 -15.88 -48.54
CA VAL A 23 -5.20 -16.51 -48.24
C VAL A 23 -5.11 -17.33 -46.95
N TRP A 24 -6.24 -17.44 -46.26
CA TRP A 24 -6.40 -18.38 -45.15
C TRP A 24 -6.52 -19.80 -45.70
N GLN A 25 -5.70 -20.71 -45.19
CA GLN A 25 -5.73 -22.13 -45.57
C GLN A 25 -5.78 -23.04 -44.33
N PRO A 26 -6.33 -24.26 -44.41
CA PRO A 26 -6.40 -25.17 -43.27
C PRO A 26 -5.01 -25.63 -42.81
N VAL A 27 -4.89 -25.95 -41.52
CA VAL A 27 -3.75 -26.61 -40.89
C VAL A 27 -4.05 -28.11 -40.93
N ASP A 28 -3.25 -28.90 -41.66
CA ASP A 28 -3.42 -30.34 -41.73
C ASP A 28 -2.94 -31.00 -40.43
N THR A 29 -3.88 -31.30 -39.51
CA THR A 29 -3.62 -32.02 -38.26
C THR A 29 -4.07 -33.49 -38.39
N VAL A 30 -3.27 -34.37 -39.01
CA VAL A 30 -3.49 -35.82 -38.85
C VAL A 30 -2.16 -36.58 -38.81
N SER A 31 -1.78 -37.03 -37.62
CA SER A 31 -1.65 -38.45 -37.26
C SER A 31 -1.49 -38.52 -35.74
N PRO A 32 -2.41 -39.20 -35.02
CA PRO A 32 -2.16 -40.62 -34.76
C PRO A 32 -3.43 -41.50 -34.71
N GLU A 33 -3.30 -42.75 -35.16
CA GLU A 33 -4.19 -43.85 -34.77
C GLU A 33 -3.71 -44.43 -33.44
N THR A 34 -4.58 -44.53 -32.44
CA THR A 34 -4.96 -45.81 -31.79
C THR A 34 -5.97 -45.57 -30.65
N SER A 35 -6.93 -46.49 -30.60
CA SER A 35 -8.14 -46.53 -29.80
C SER A 35 -7.91 -46.78 -28.30
N HIS A 36 -8.62 -46.02 -27.46
CA HIS A 36 -9.05 -46.46 -26.14
C HIS A 36 -10.52 -46.08 -25.93
N SER A 37 -11.36 -47.09 -25.70
CA SER A 37 -12.75 -46.96 -25.28
C SER A 37 -12.87 -46.93 -23.76
N ASP A 38 -13.97 -46.32 -23.33
CA ASP A 38 -14.64 -46.39 -22.02
C ASP A 38 -14.14 -45.47 -20.89
N ALA A 39 -14.49 -44.18 -21.05
CA ALA A 39 -14.97 -43.32 -19.97
C ALA A 39 -16.24 -42.60 -20.47
N GLU A 40 -17.31 -42.62 -19.67
CA GLU A 40 -18.66 -42.12 -20.04
C GLU A 40 -18.63 -40.74 -20.71
N LEU A 41 -18.97 -40.71 -22.00
CA LEU A 41 -19.06 -39.53 -22.84
C LEU A 41 -20.50 -38.99 -22.84
N LEU A 42 -20.63 -37.66 -22.68
CA LEU A 42 -21.89 -36.92 -22.84
C LEU A 42 -22.56 -37.26 -24.17
N GLU A 43 -23.72 -37.90 -24.12
CA GLU A 43 -24.38 -38.46 -25.32
C GLU A 43 -24.97 -37.41 -26.27
N ASN A 44 -25.31 -36.20 -25.83
CA ASN A 44 -25.89 -35.19 -26.73
C ASN A 44 -25.45 -33.76 -26.40
N LEU A 45 -25.08 -33.02 -27.45
CA LEU A 45 -24.96 -31.56 -27.49
C LEU A 45 -25.93 -31.07 -28.56
N ILE A 46 -26.99 -30.40 -28.16
CA ILE A 46 -28.04 -29.90 -29.06
C ILE A 46 -27.65 -28.47 -29.44
N VAL A 47 -27.37 -28.23 -30.72
CA VAL A 47 -27.10 -26.89 -31.25
C VAL A 47 -28.25 -26.52 -32.18
N ALA A 48 -28.98 -25.47 -31.83
CA ALA A 48 -29.98 -24.90 -32.71
C ALA A 48 -29.36 -23.70 -33.43
N SER A 49 -29.56 -23.63 -34.74
CA SER A 49 -29.26 -22.43 -35.51
C SER A 49 -30.56 -21.94 -36.11
N TRP A 50 -30.88 -20.67 -35.91
CA TRP A 50 -32.12 -20.10 -36.40
C TRP A 50 -31.88 -18.73 -37.02
N ASN A 51 -32.20 -18.61 -38.29
CA ASN A 51 -32.32 -17.33 -38.96
C ASN A 51 -33.65 -16.68 -38.58
N VAL A 52 -33.59 -15.57 -37.83
CA VAL A 52 -34.76 -14.89 -37.27
C VAL A 52 -35.38 -13.88 -38.23
N LEU A 53 -34.82 -13.76 -39.44
CA LEU A 53 -35.19 -12.85 -40.52
C LEU A 53 -35.10 -11.39 -40.10
N ALA A 54 -34.09 -10.70 -40.62
CA ALA A 54 -33.84 -9.31 -40.24
C ALA A 54 -34.94 -8.36 -40.76
N GLU A 55 -35.40 -7.49 -39.86
CA GLU A 55 -36.34 -6.42 -40.15
C GLU A 55 -35.57 -5.17 -40.63
N PHE A 56 -35.29 -5.09 -41.92
CA PHE A 56 -34.50 -3.98 -42.49
C PHE A 56 -35.32 -2.71 -42.79
N HIS A 57 -36.63 -2.74 -42.60
CA HIS A 57 -37.51 -1.59 -42.81
C HIS A 57 -37.70 -0.80 -41.52
N TRP A 58 -37.52 0.52 -41.58
CA TRP A 58 -37.72 1.40 -40.44
C TRP A 58 -39.13 2.03 -40.45
N PRO A 59 -39.86 2.04 -39.31
CA PRO A 59 -39.51 1.38 -38.05
C PRO A 59 -39.69 -0.15 -38.13
N PRO A 60 -38.83 -0.94 -37.45
CA PRO A 60 -38.90 -2.40 -37.47
C PRO A 60 -40.22 -2.86 -36.83
N SER A 61 -40.84 -3.88 -37.42
CA SER A 61 -42.07 -4.46 -36.91
C SER A 61 -41.74 -5.45 -35.79
N ARG A 62 -42.05 -5.07 -34.55
CA ARG A 62 -41.87 -5.96 -33.38
C ARG A 62 -42.91 -7.08 -33.27
N THR A 63 -43.84 -7.16 -34.21
CA THR A 63 -44.99 -8.08 -34.16
C THR A 63 -44.60 -9.56 -34.09
N ARG A 64 -43.45 -9.93 -34.66
CA ARG A 64 -42.95 -11.32 -34.65
C ARG A 64 -42.14 -11.67 -33.40
N TYR A 65 -41.63 -10.68 -32.68
CA TYR A 65 -40.63 -10.92 -31.65
C TYR A 65 -41.12 -11.84 -30.50
N PRO A 66 -42.34 -11.67 -29.95
CA PRO A 66 -42.86 -12.59 -28.94
C PRO A 66 -42.94 -14.04 -29.44
N LEU A 67 -43.34 -14.24 -30.71
CA LEU A 67 -43.44 -15.57 -31.32
C LEU A 67 -42.07 -16.21 -31.54
N ILE A 68 -41.05 -15.41 -31.89
CA ILE A 68 -39.67 -15.91 -32.02
C ILE A 68 -39.17 -16.37 -30.64
N VAL A 69 -39.44 -15.59 -29.60
CA VAL A 69 -39.09 -15.98 -28.23
C VAL A 69 -39.80 -17.26 -27.81
N ASP A 70 -41.12 -17.35 -27.99
CA ASP A 70 -41.92 -18.53 -27.63
C ASP A 70 -41.37 -19.82 -28.27
N ASN A 71 -40.93 -19.70 -29.52
CA ASN A 71 -40.29 -20.80 -30.23
C ASN A 71 -38.90 -21.13 -29.67
N LEU A 72 -38.08 -20.13 -29.33
CA LEU A 72 -36.73 -20.36 -28.76
C LEU A 72 -36.77 -21.07 -27.39
N VAL A 73 -37.84 -20.87 -26.63
CA VAL A 73 -38.05 -21.52 -25.32
C VAL A 73 -38.95 -22.75 -25.38
N ALA A 74 -39.50 -23.09 -26.56
CA ALA A 74 -40.32 -24.26 -26.73
C ALA A 74 -39.50 -25.54 -26.54
N GLY A 75 -40.06 -26.55 -25.86
CA GLY A 75 -39.37 -27.81 -25.55
C GLY A 75 -38.74 -28.53 -26.75
N THR A 76 -39.26 -28.31 -27.96
CA THR A 76 -38.78 -28.88 -29.22
C THR A 76 -37.60 -28.12 -29.86
N ALA A 77 -37.32 -26.91 -29.42
CA ALA A 77 -36.25 -26.04 -29.91
C ALA A 77 -35.21 -25.71 -28.83
N LEU A 78 -35.34 -26.33 -27.65
CA LEU A 78 -34.34 -26.24 -26.59
C LEU A 78 -33.03 -26.83 -27.08
N ALA A 79 -32.00 -26.01 -26.98
CA ALA A 79 -30.64 -26.36 -27.35
C ALA A 79 -29.69 -26.05 -26.19
N ASP A 80 -28.53 -26.68 -26.20
CA ASP A 80 -27.41 -26.30 -25.33
C ASP A 80 -26.73 -25.03 -25.87
N ILE A 81 -26.78 -24.80 -27.19
CA ILE A 81 -26.25 -23.61 -27.87
C ILE A 81 -27.24 -23.15 -28.94
N VAL A 82 -27.63 -21.88 -28.91
CA VAL A 82 -28.46 -21.26 -29.97
C VAL A 82 -27.62 -20.25 -30.75
N VAL A 83 -27.56 -20.42 -32.07
CA VAL A 83 -26.92 -19.50 -33.01
C VAL A 83 -28.01 -18.76 -33.78
N LEU A 84 -28.17 -17.46 -33.51
CA LEU A 84 -29.15 -16.63 -34.20
C LEU A 84 -28.51 -15.89 -35.37
N GLN A 85 -29.17 -15.92 -36.54
CA GLN A 85 -28.73 -15.25 -37.76
C GLN A 85 -29.74 -14.19 -38.16
N GLU A 86 -29.27 -13.11 -38.79
CA GLU A 86 -30.11 -11.95 -39.15
C GLU A 86 -30.78 -11.27 -37.94
N VAL A 87 -30.10 -11.28 -36.80
CA VAL A 87 -30.51 -10.52 -35.62
C VAL A 87 -30.27 -9.03 -35.89
N THR A 88 -31.29 -8.21 -35.70
CA THR A 88 -31.22 -6.76 -35.84
C THR A 88 -30.97 -6.07 -34.50
N ASP A 89 -30.46 -4.84 -34.55
CA ASP A 89 -30.19 -4.02 -33.35
C ASP A 89 -31.46 -3.72 -32.54
N ASP A 90 -32.65 -3.82 -33.14
CA ASP A 90 -33.94 -3.68 -32.44
C ASP A 90 -34.42 -5.00 -31.82
N PHE A 91 -34.11 -6.14 -32.45
CA PHE A 91 -34.54 -7.45 -31.97
C PHE A 91 -33.67 -8.00 -30.83
N LEU A 92 -32.35 -7.77 -30.86
CA LEU A 92 -31.45 -8.28 -29.82
C LEU A 92 -31.81 -7.76 -28.42
N PRO A 93 -32.05 -6.46 -28.19
CA PRO A 93 -32.47 -5.95 -26.89
C PRO A 93 -33.80 -6.54 -26.44
N PHE A 94 -34.78 -6.66 -27.37
CA PHE A 94 -36.07 -7.28 -27.06
C PHE A 94 -35.92 -8.74 -26.61
N LEU A 95 -35.05 -9.51 -27.28
CA LEU A 95 -34.78 -10.90 -26.95
C LEU A 95 -34.16 -11.04 -25.55
N LEU A 96 -33.23 -10.15 -25.21
CA LEU A 96 -32.56 -10.10 -23.91
C LEU A 96 -33.45 -9.53 -22.80
N GLU A 97 -34.54 -8.83 -23.11
CA GLU A 97 -35.54 -8.37 -22.14
C GLU A 97 -36.50 -9.49 -21.68
N ASP A 98 -36.66 -10.57 -22.45
CA ASP A 98 -37.57 -11.66 -22.10
C ASP A 98 -37.00 -12.58 -21.01
N ASP A 99 -37.68 -12.63 -19.87
CA ASP A 99 -37.29 -13.41 -18.69
C ASP A 99 -37.18 -14.92 -18.95
N ARG A 100 -37.88 -15.47 -19.96
CA ARG A 100 -37.84 -16.89 -20.30
C ARG A 100 -36.56 -17.25 -21.04
N ILE A 101 -36.13 -16.39 -21.97
CA ILE A 101 -34.84 -16.54 -22.67
C ILE A 101 -33.69 -16.42 -21.67
N ARG A 102 -33.71 -15.41 -20.80
CA ARG A 102 -32.68 -15.22 -19.78
C ARG A 102 -32.60 -16.35 -18.75
N LYS A 103 -33.70 -17.05 -18.47
CA LYS A 103 -33.74 -18.23 -17.61
C LYS A 103 -33.22 -19.49 -18.30
N GLN A 104 -33.47 -19.62 -19.60
CA GLN A 104 -33.10 -20.80 -20.41
C GLN A 104 -31.65 -20.73 -20.93
N TYR A 105 -31.22 -19.55 -21.37
CA TYR A 105 -29.91 -19.24 -21.94
C TYR A 105 -29.33 -18.08 -21.12
N THR A 106 -28.53 -18.43 -20.12
CA THR A 106 -28.30 -17.54 -18.98
C THR A 106 -27.21 -16.51 -19.21
N GLN A 107 -27.56 -15.25 -18.95
CA GLN A 107 -26.69 -14.29 -18.27
C GLN A 107 -26.96 -14.38 -16.76
N GLY A 108 -25.90 -14.49 -15.96
CA GLY A 108 -25.94 -14.09 -14.55
C GLY A 108 -26.03 -15.20 -13.49
N LEU A 109 -26.00 -14.73 -12.25
CA LEU A 109 -25.87 -15.47 -10.99
C LEU A 109 -27.16 -16.21 -10.61
N THR A 110 -27.35 -17.43 -11.11
CA THR A 110 -28.41 -18.37 -10.69
C THR A 110 -27.83 -19.77 -10.49
N ASP A 111 -28.51 -20.63 -9.71
CA ASP A 111 -28.03 -22.00 -9.46
C ASP A 111 -27.80 -22.80 -10.75
N GLY A 112 -28.73 -22.70 -11.71
CA GLY A 112 -28.62 -23.39 -13.00
C GLY A 112 -27.50 -22.84 -13.89
N ALA A 113 -27.35 -21.51 -13.95
CA ALA A 113 -26.33 -20.85 -14.77
C ALA A 113 -24.91 -21.19 -14.29
N VAL A 114 -24.68 -21.13 -12.98
CA VAL A 114 -23.38 -21.43 -12.37
C VAL A 114 -22.99 -22.89 -12.63
N ALA A 115 -23.92 -23.83 -12.44
CA ALA A 115 -23.66 -25.24 -12.69
C ALA A 115 -23.40 -25.52 -14.19
N ALA A 116 -24.08 -24.83 -15.10
CA ALA A 116 -23.83 -24.94 -16.54
C ALA A 116 -22.42 -24.45 -16.90
N LYS A 117 -22.00 -23.30 -16.33
CA LYS A 117 -20.66 -22.74 -16.56
C LYS A 117 -19.54 -23.60 -15.99
N GLU A 118 -19.73 -24.20 -14.81
CA GLU A 118 -18.78 -25.16 -14.26
C GLU A 118 -18.58 -26.35 -15.22
N ARG A 119 -19.67 -26.95 -15.73
CA ARG A 119 -19.60 -28.06 -16.68
C ARG A 119 -18.94 -27.68 -18.00
N GLU A 120 -19.25 -26.50 -18.53
CA GLU A 120 -18.63 -25.97 -19.75
C GLU A 120 -17.10 -25.87 -19.58
N LEU A 121 -16.65 -25.26 -18.48
CA LEU A 121 -15.23 -25.14 -18.19
C LEU A 121 -14.55 -26.51 -18.03
N GLN A 122 -15.15 -27.44 -17.29
CA GLN A 122 -14.63 -28.79 -17.12
C GLN A 122 -14.47 -29.51 -18.46
N ARG A 123 -15.43 -29.37 -19.38
CA ARG A 123 -15.34 -29.94 -20.73
C ARG A 123 -14.16 -29.37 -21.52
N ILE A 124 -13.99 -28.04 -21.51
CA ILE A 124 -12.88 -27.37 -22.20
C ILE A 124 -11.53 -27.85 -21.64
N LEU A 125 -11.39 -27.89 -20.31
CA LEU A 125 -10.15 -28.31 -19.67
C LEU A 125 -9.83 -29.78 -19.92
N SER A 126 -10.83 -30.67 -19.88
CA SER A 126 -10.64 -32.09 -20.18
C SER A 126 -10.18 -32.30 -21.62
N HIS A 127 -10.80 -31.61 -22.58
CA HIS A 127 -10.39 -31.64 -23.98
C HIS A 127 -8.94 -31.16 -24.15
N LEU A 128 -8.59 -30.01 -23.58
CA LEU A 128 -7.23 -29.46 -23.67
C LEU A 128 -6.18 -30.38 -23.02
N ARG A 129 -6.50 -30.99 -21.87
CA ARG A 129 -5.63 -31.94 -21.17
C ARG A 129 -5.40 -33.21 -21.97
N SER A 130 -6.46 -33.76 -22.56
CA SER A 130 -6.42 -34.99 -23.36
C SER A 130 -5.65 -34.79 -24.65
N ASP A 131 -6.04 -33.76 -25.41
CA ASP A 131 -5.67 -33.69 -26.83
C ASP A 131 -4.47 -32.76 -27.08
N TYR A 132 -4.17 -31.86 -26.13
CA TYR A 132 -3.10 -30.88 -26.26
C TYR A 132 -2.20 -30.76 -24.99
N PRO A 133 -1.76 -31.85 -24.36
CA PRO A 133 -1.05 -31.81 -23.07
C PRO A 133 0.28 -31.04 -23.13
N ALA A 134 1.00 -31.14 -24.24
CA ALA A 134 2.31 -30.50 -24.46
C ALA A 134 2.22 -29.04 -24.91
N ASN A 135 1.03 -28.56 -25.28
CA ASN A 135 0.84 -27.19 -25.75
C ASN A 135 0.59 -26.23 -24.58
N GLN A 136 1.03 -24.98 -24.77
CA GLN A 136 0.59 -23.87 -23.93
C GLN A 136 -0.82 -23.46 -24.39
N TRP A 137 -1.75 -23.36 -23.45
CA TRP A 137 -3.13 -22.94 -23.74
C TRP A 137 -3.30 -21.45 -23.44
N VAL A 138 -4.10 -20.81 -24.27
CA VAL A 138 -4.64 -19.47 -24.00
C VAL A 138 -6.15 -19.59 -24.11
N ILE A 139 -6.86 -19.30 -23.03
CA ILE A 139 -8.31 -19.28 -22.98
C ILE A 139 -8.71 -17.83 -22.77
N ALA A 140 -9.50 -17.26 -23.69
CA ALA A 140 -9.91 -15.87 -23.61
C ALA A 140 -11.38 -15.72 -23.98
N GLY A 141 -12.08 -14.84 -23.27
CA GLY A 141 -13.48 -14.53 -23.55
C GLY A 141 -14.22 -14.05 -22.31
N ASP A 142 -15.51 -13.86 -22.49
CA ASP A 142 -16.45 -13.57 -21.42
C ASP A 142 -16.85 -14.88 -20.71
N PHE A 143 -16.36 -15.05 -19.49
CA PHE A 143 -16.67 -16.21 -18.67
C PHE A 143 -18.05 -16.09 -17.98
N ASN A 144 -18.61 -14.88 -17.86
CA ASN A 144 -19.87 -14.60 -17.16
C ASN A 144 -19.93 -15.14 -15.72
N ILE A 145 -18.77 -15.30 -15.07
CA ILE A 145 -18.66 -15.71 -13.66
C ILE A 145 -18.70 -14.46 -12.80
N THR A 146 -19.65 -14.39 -11.87
CA THR A 146 -19.72 -13.27 -10.91
C THR A 146 -18.52 -13.34 -9.98
N THR A 147 -17.79 -12.23 -9.86
CA THR A 147 -16.54 -12.16 -9.11
C THR A 147 -16.64 -11.34 -7.83
N SER A 148 -17.56 -10.36 -7.76
CA SER A 148 -17.77 -9.55 -6.55
C SER A 148 -18.34 -10.39 -5.42
N SER A 149 -17.59 -10.50 -4.32
CA SER A 149 -18.06 -11.20 -3.12
C SER A 149 -19.34 -10.55 -2.57
N TYR A 150 -19.48 -9.23 -2.67
CA TYR A 150 -20.69 -8.53 -2.24
C TYR A 150 -21.93 -8.98 -3.03
N THR A 151 -21.80 -9.10 -4.35
CA THR A 151 -22.91 -9.56 -5.19
C THR A 151 -23.30 -10.99 -4.84
N VAL A 152 -22.31 -11.87 -4.65
CA VAL A 152 -22.54 -13.27 -4.24
C VAL A 152 -23.18 -13.35 -2.85
N ASP A 153 -22.62 -12.69 -1.84
CA ASP A 153 -23.13 -12.67 -0.47
C ASP A 153 -24.55 -12.11 -0.41
N SER A 154 -24.82 -11.02 -1.13
CA SER A 154 -26.17 -10.43 -1.20
C SER A 154 -27.15 -11.35 -1.91
N ALA A 155 -26.73 -12.12 -2.90
CA ALA A 155 -27.58 -13.07 -3.60
C ALA A 155 -27.93 -14.27 -2.70
N VAL A 156 -26.95 -14.83 -1.97
CA VAL A 156 -27.18 -15.87 -0.96
C VAL A 156 -28.12 -15.36 0.13
N LYS A 157 -27.84 -14.18 0.69
CA LYS A 157 -28.65 -13.58 1.78
C LYS A 157 -30.11 -13.32 1.38
N LYS A 158 -30.35 -12.98 0.11
CA LYS A 158 -31.71 -12.76 -0.43
C LYS A 158 -32.35 -14.05 -0.98
N GLY A 159 -31.67 -15.20 -0.90
CA GLY A 159 -32.16 -16.48 -1.40
C GLY A 159 -32.21 -16.59 -2.93
N ALA A 160 -31.47 -15.75 -3.66
CA ALA A 160 -31.39 -15.80 -5.12
C ALA A 160 -30.51 -16.96 -5.63
N ILE A 161 -29.57 -17.42 -4.80
CA ILE A 161 -28.75 -18.62 -5.02
C ILE A 161 -28.57 -19.38 -3.71
N THR A 162 -28.26 -20.67 -3.80
CA THR A 162 -27.96 -21.50 -2.63
C THR A 162 -26.51 -21.33 -2.14
N ALA A 163 -26.24 -21.70 -0.88
CA ALA A 163 -24.86 -21.79 -0.36
C ALA A 163 -24.00 -22.80 -1.14
N GLN A 164 -24.63 -23.84 -1.71
CA GLN A 164 -23.93 -24.79 -2.58
C GLN A 164 -23.43 -24.12 -3.87
N THR A 165 -24.23 -23.23 -4.46
CA THR A 165 -23.86 -22.46 -5.65
C THR A 165 -22.70 -21.50 -5.37
N GLU A 166 -22.63 -20.91 -4.18
CA GLU A 166 -21.46 -20.14 -3.75
C GLU A 166 -20.19 -21.01 -3.72
N ILE A 167 -20.27 -22.24 -3.21
CA ILE A 167 -19.15 -23.18 -3.20
C ILE A 167 -18.72 -23.51 -4.63
N VAL A 168 -19.68 -23.75 -5.54
CA VAL A 168 -19.39 -24.01 -6.96
C VAL A 168 -18.64 -22.83 -7.60
N LEU A 169 -19.07 -21.58 -7.36
CA LEU A 169 -18.37 -20.39 -7.86
C LEU A 169 -16.90 -20.35 -7.40
N ARG A 170 -16.64 -20.68 -6.13
CA ARG A 170 -15.27 -20.76 -5.61
C ARG A 170 -14.49 -21.92 -6.23
N ASN A 171 -15.14 -23.06 -6.47
CA ASN A 171 -14.51 -24.23 -7.10
C ASN A 171 -14.12 -23.98 -8.56
N ILE A 172 -14.81 -23.11 -9.28
CA ILE A 172 -14.43 -22.73 -10.65
C ILE A 172 -13.03 -22.11 -10.67
N GLU A 173 -12.74 -21.17 -9.76
CA GLU A 173 -11.39 -20.58 -9.64
C GLU A 173 -10.35 -21.64 -9.25
N THR A 174 -10.70 -22.56 -8.35
CA THR A 174 -9.81 -23.68 -7.96
C THR A 174 -9.50 -24.57 -9.16
N THR A 175 -10.50 -24.86 -9.99
CA THR A 175 -10.35 -25.69 -11.19
C THR A 175 -9.40 -25.04 -12.20
N LEU A 176 -9.49 -23.72 -12.39
CA LEU A 176 -8.57 -22.96 -13.24
C LEU A 176 -7.13 -23.01 -12.70
N ALA A 177 -6.97 -22.80 -11.39
CA ALA A 177 -5.69 -22.87 -10.69
C ALA A 177 -5.02 -24.25 -10.83
N GLU A 178 -5.77 -25.33 -10.61
CA GLU A 178 -5.29 -26.72 -10.77
C GLU A 178 -4.91 -27.05 -12.21
N ALA A 179 -5.52 -26.38 -13.19
CA ALA A 179 -5.12 -26.45 -14.59
C ALA A 179 -3.87 -25.62 -14.92
N ASN A 180 -3.24 -24.98 -13.94
CA ASN A 180 -2.10 -24.07 -14.08
C ASN A 180 -2.41 -22.88 -15.01
N LEU A 181 -3.66 -22.45 -15.06
CA LEU A 181 -4.08 -21.31 -15.86
C LEU A 181 -3.89 -20.02 -15.05
N LEU A 182 -2.94 -19.20 -15.49
CA LEU A 182 -2.66 -17.91 -14.90
C LEU A 182 -3.52 -16.84 -15.54
N ASP A 183 -4.14 -16.01 -14.71
CA ASP A 183 -4.81 -14.82 -15.19
C ASP A 183 -3.81 -13.72 -15.59
N VAL A 184 -3.86 -13.30 -16.85
CA VAL A 184 -2.90 -12.33 -17.39
C VAL A 184 -2.98 -10.97 -16.69
N TRP A 185 -4.18 -10.52 -16.34
CA TRP A 185 -4.35 -9.26 -15.59
C TRP A 185 -3.71 -9.38 -14.21
N MET A 186 -3.95 -10.50 -13.51
CA MET A 186 -3.43 -10.71 -12.16
C MET A 186 -1.89 -10.72 -12.14
N VAL A 187 -1.28 -11.51 -13.03
CA VAL A 187 0.18 -11.58 -13.15
C VAL A 187 0.77 -10.21 -13.51
N SER A 188 0.19 -9.51 -14.49
CA SER A 188 0.66 -8.18 -14.90
C SER A 188 0.51 -7.12 -13.80
N ARG A 189 -0.55 -7.22 -12.99
CA ARG A 189 -0.78 -6.37 -11.83
C ARG A 189 0.31 -6.59 -10.78
N ILE A 190 0.61 -7.85 -10.45
CA ILE A 190 1.65 -8.20 -9.46
C ILE A 190 3.04 -7.76 -9.93
N GLU A 191 3.42 -8.10 -11.17
CA GLU A 191 4.79 -7.94 -11.68
C GLU A 191 5.14 -6.54 -12.19
N ALA A 192 4.19 -5.86 -12.83
CA ALA A 192 4.42 -4.58 -13.50
C ALA A 192 3.66 -3.43 -12.83
N GLY A 193 2.73 -3.73 -11.91
CA GLY A 193 1.87 -2.73 -11.28
C GLY A 193 1.04 -1.99 -12.32
N VAL A 194 0.62 -2.65 -13.39
CA VAL A 194 -0.17 -1.99 -14.45
C VAL A 194 -1.64 -2.04 -14.06
N SER A 195 -2.25 -0.87 -13.91
CA SER A 195 -3.70 -0.75 -13.83
C SER A 195 -4.11 0.56 -14.51
N ASP A 196 -4.75 0.45 -15.67
CA ASP A 196 -5.30 1.59 -16.39
C ASP A 196 -6.56 2.16 -15.71
N ASN A 197 -7.07 1.50 -14.65
CA ASN A 197 -8.43 1.71 -14.10
C ASN A 197 -8.49 2.25 -12.66
N LEU A 198 -7.46 2.90 -12.13
CA LEU A 198 -7.50 3.48 -10.77
C LEU A 198 -8.41 4.73 -10.62
N LYS A 199 -9.38 4.95 -11.52
CA LYS A 199 -10.25 6.14 -11.49
C LYS A 199 -11.44 6.05 -10.52
N GLY A 200 -11.67 4.91 -9.85
CA GLY A 200 -12.78 4.74 -8.90
C GLY A 200 -12.42 5.04 -7.43
N ASP A 201 -13.45 5.28 -6.60
CA ASP A 201 -13.31 5.40 -5.14
C ASP A 201 -12.79 4.10 -4.55
N VAL A 202 -11.50 4.08 -4.22
CA VAL A 202 -10.82 2.90 -3.64
C VAL A 202 -11.38 2.57 -2.25
N GLY A 203 -12.19 3.44 -1.61
CA GLY A 203 -12.77 3.19 -0.29
C GLY A 203 -13.72 2.00 -0.22
N HIS A 204 -14.52 1.77 -1.27
CA HIS A 204 -15.66 0.84 -1.25
C HIS A 204 -15.49 -0.35 -2.23
N ILE A 205 -14.37 -1.07 -2.13
CA ILE A 205 -14.05 -2.24 -2.96
C ILE A 205 -14.22 -3.54 -2.15
N PHE A 206 -14.90 -4.54 -2.73
CA PHE A 206 -14.99 -5.90 -2.18
C PHE A 206 -14.06 -6.88 -2.92
N GLU A 207 -13.91 -8.08 -2.35
CA GLU A 207 -13.09 -9.14 -2.94
C GLU A 207 -13.58 -9.50 -4.34
N GLY A 208 -12.64 -9.65 -5.28
CA GLY A 208 -12.92 -10.02 -6.67
C GLY A 208 -13.47 -8.91 -7.57
N GLU A 209 -13.54 -7.65 -7.11
CA GLU A 209 -13.99 -6.52 -7.94
C GLU A 209 -12.86 -5.85 -8.74
N GLN A 210 -11.60 -6.10 -8.40
CA GLN A 210 -10.47 -5.47 -9.09
C GLN A 210 -10.28 -6.03 -10.49
N GLY A 211 -9.96 -5.14 -11.44
CA GLY A 211 -9.78 -5.53 -12.84
C GLY A 211 -11.08 -5.81 -13.57
N ALA A 212 -12.21 -5.38 -13.00
CA ALA A 212 -13.52 -5.51 -13.59
C ALA A 212 -13.56 -4.96 -15.02
N THR A 213 -14.06 -5.79 -15.93
CA THR A 213 -14.31 -5.43 -17.32
C THR A 213 -15.73 -4.96 -17.51
N PHE A 214 -16.63 -5.31 -16.60
CA PHE A 214 -17.99 -4.81 -16.51
C PHE A 214 -18.15 -3.98 -15.23
N ASP A 215 -18.37 -2.66 -15.34
CA ASP A 215 -18.54 -1.79 -14.18
C ASP A 215 -19.77 -0.87 -14.33
N PRO A 216 -20.92 -1.26 -13.76
CA PRO A 216 -22.14 -0.46 -13.74
C PRO A 216 -22.02 0.91 -13.06
N ARG A 217 -21.00 1.16 -12.23
CA ARG A 217 -20.83 2.46 -11.56
C ARG A 217 -20.21 3.51 -12.45
N GLU A 218 -19.32 3.08 -13.32
CA GLU A 218 -18.50 3.95 -14.16
C GLU A 218 -18.95 3.91 -15.64
N ASN A 219 -19.74 2.89 -16.02
CA ASN A 219 -20.26 2.70 -17.37
C ASN A 219 -21.82 2.70 -17.39
N PRO A 220 -22.45 3.75 -17.96
CA PRO A 220 -23.91 3.83 -18.10
C PRO A 220 -24.55 2.72 -18.93
N HIS A 221 -23.84 2.12 -19.90
CA HIS A 221 -24.39 0.97 -20.64
C HIS A 221 -24.47 -0.27 -19.74
N ALA A 222 -23.42 -0.53 -18.95
CA ALA A 222 -23.46 -1.57 -17.93
C ALA A 222 -24.55 -1.31 -16.89
N ALA A 223 -24.73 -0.06 -16.46
CA ALA A 223 -25.78 0.34 -15.52
C ALA A 223 -27.20 0.01 -16.05
N LYS A 224 -27.45 0.29 -17.34
CA LYS A 224 -28.72 -0.03 -17.99
C LYS A 224 -28.98 -1.54 -18.04
N MET A 225 -27.95 -2.35 -18.31
CA MET A 225 -28.06 -3.81 -18.34
C MET A 225 -28.44 -4.42 -16.99
N VAL A 226 -27.97 -3.82 -15.89
CA VAL A 226 -28.26 -4.31 -14.53
C VAL A 226 -29.65 -3.88 -14.02
N GLY A 227 -30.18 -2.75 -14.49
CA GLY A 227 -31.42 -2.16 -13.97
C GLY A 227 -31.34 -1.85 -12.47
N SER A 228 -32.47 -1.93 -11.75
CA SER A 228 -32.53 -1.74 -10.29
C SER A 228 -32.13 -2.99 -9.47
N GLY A 229 -31.40 -3.93 -10.10
CA GLY A 229 -31.11 -5.25 -9.56
C GLY A 229 -29.89 -5.35 -8.63
N LEU A 230 -29.55 -6.59 -8.26
CA LEU A 230 -28.46 -6.96 -7.34
C LEU A 230 -27.04 -6.79 -7.90
N ASN A 231 -26.89 -6.59 -9.21
CA ASN A 231 -25.62 -6.68 -9.93
C ASN A 231 -24.92 -5.32 -10.15
N ASN A 232 -25.24 -4.27 -9.38
CA ASN A 232 -24.67 -2.93 -9.57
C ASN A 232 -23.23 -2.80 -8.99
N ARG A 233 -22.46 -3.91 -9.05
CA ARG A 233 -21.08 -3.98 -8.61
C ARG A 233 -20.16 -4.38 -9.76
N PRO A 234 -18.90 -3.89 -9.78
CA PRO A 234 -17.92 -4.27 -10.78
C PRO A 234 -17.72 -5.79 -10.83
N GLN A 235 -17.65 -6.35 -12.03
CA GLN A 235 -17.43 -7.77 -12.29
C GLN A 235 -16.33 -7.98 -13.32
N ARG A 236 -15.56 -9.04 -13.13
CA ARG A 236 -14.48 -9.42 -14.04
C ARG A 236 -14.86 -10.61 -14.90
N TYR A 237 -15.77 -10.33 -15.83
CA TYR A 237 -16.35 -11.28 -16.77
C TYR A 237 -15.37 -11.66 -17.88
N ASP A 238 -14.71 -10.69 -18.50
CA ASP A 238 -13.72 -10.96 -19.55
C ASP A 238 -12.37 -11.28 -18.94
N ARG A 239 -11.79 -12.40 -19.35
CA ARG A 239 -10.48 -12.85 -18.88
C ARG A 239 -9.63 -13.37 -20.03
N ILE A 240 -8.32 -13.28 -19.87
CA ILE A 240 -7.34 -14.01 -20.66
C ILE A 240 -6.55 -14.86 -19.67
N LEU A 241 -6.61 -16.17 -19.84
CA LEU A 241 -5.95 -17.17 -19.02
C LEU A 241 -4.88 -17.87 -19.83
N VAL A 242 -3.68 -18.02 -19.27
CA VAL A 242 -2.52 -18.60 -19.95
C VAL A 242 -1.96 -19.73 -19.11
N LYS A 243 -1.83 -20.93 -19.70
CA LYS A 243 -1.19 -22.07 -19.03
C LYS A 243 0.28 -21.75 -18.73
N SER A 244 0.69 -21.95 -17.48
CA SER A 244 2.09 -21.77 -17.08
C SER A 244 3.00 -22.85 -17.68
N GLY A 245 4.31 -22.61 -17.69
CA GLY A 245 5.31 -23.59 -18.17
C GLY A 245 5.50 -23.64 -19.70
N GLY A 246 4.81 -22.80 -20.47
CA GLY A 246 5.01 -22.69 -21.92
C GLY A 246 6.14 -21.73 -22.35
N PRO A 247 6.45 -21.67 -23.66
CA PRO A 247 7.53 -20.84 -24.19
C PRO A 247 7.22 -19.34 -24.14
N PHE A 248 5.96 -18.95 -23.93
CA PHE A 248 5.56 -17.55 -23.79
C PHE A 248 5.26 -17.20 -22.33
N ARG A 249 5.78 -16.06 -21.89
CA ARG A 249 5.48 -15.44 -20.60
C ARG A 249 4.62 -14.20 -20.77
N ILE A 250 3.80 -13.95 -19.78
CA ILE A 250 3.00 -12.72 -19.69
C ILE A 250 3.95 -11.54 -19.53
N SER A 251 3.82 -10.54 -20.41
CA SER A 251 4.68 -9.36 -20.40
C SER A 251 3.93 -8.09 -20.03
N ARG A 252 2.76 -7.86 -20.65
CA ARG A 252 1.93 -6.69 -20.40
C ARG A 252 0.45 -7.04 -20.51
N PHE A 253 -0.35 -6.23 -19.85
CA PHE A 253 -1.79 -6.20 -19.95
C PHE A 253 -2.25 -4.74 -20.01
N ASN A 254 -3.28 -4.44 -20.79
CA ASN A 254 -3.94 -3.15 -20.76
C ASN A 254 -5.44 -3.31 -21.01
N MET A 255 -6.20 -2.33 -20.54
CA MET A 255 -7.64 -2.21 -20.86
C MET A 255 -7.83 -1.12 -21.91
N PHE A 256 -8.92 -1.18 -22.67
CA PHE A 256 -9.26 -0.19 -23.68
C PHE A 256 -10.78 -0.02 -23.81
N GLY A 257 -11.21 0.98 -24.59
CA GLY A 257 -12.61 1.35 -24.73
C GLY A 257 -13.04 2.53 -23.84
N PHE A 258 -12.14 3.04 -22.98
CA PHE A 258 -12.40 4.25 -22.20
C PHE A 258 -12.60 5.49 -23.08
N ILE A 259 -13.42 6.42 -22.61
CA ILE A 259 -13.67 7.69 -23.30
C ILE A 259 -12.36 8.47 -23.43
N THR A 260 -12.00 8.79 -24.67
CA THR A 260 -10.80 9.57 -25.01
C THR A 260 -11.19 11.03 -25.29
N GLY A 261 -11.22 11.86 -24.24
CA GLY A 261 -11.33 13.32 -24.37
C GLY A 261 -12.67 13.94 -23.94
N LYS A 262 -12.65 15.27 -23.75
CA LYS A 262 -13.82 16.12 -23.41
C LYS A 262 -14.77 16.28 -24.61
N GLY A 263 -15.21 15.18 -25.19
CA GLY A 263 -16.27 15.17 -26.19
C GLY A 263 -17.62 15.35 -25.49
N GLU A 264 -17.90 16.56 -25.01
CA GLU A 264 -19.25 16.95 -24.62
C GLU A 264 -20.09 17.12 -25.89
N THR A 265 -20.56 16.01 -26.45
CA THR A 265 -21.75 16.05 -27.29
C THR A 265 -22.94 16.46 -26.41
N ARG A 266 -23.95 17.14 -26.98
CA ARG A 266 -25.17 17.56 -26.25
C ARG A 266 -25.92 16.39 -25.57
N GLU A 267 -25.54 15.14 -25.87
CA GLU A 267 -26.11 13.89 -25.37
C GLU A 267 -25.22 13.18 -24.31
N GLY A 268 -24.13 13.80 -23.86
CA GLY A 268 -23.19 13.21 -22.89
C GLY A 268 -22.11 12.34 -23.54
N PRO A 269 -21.20 11.75 -22.75
CA PRO A 269 -20.11 10.93 -23.26
C PRO A 269 -20.63 9.60 -23.86
N LEU A 270 -20.22 9.30 -25.09
CA LEU A 270 -20.52 8.04 -25.77
C LEU A 270 -19.57 6.93 -25.29
N TYR A 271 -20.14 5.85 -24.76
CA TYR A 271 -19.44 4.63 -24.38
C TYR A 271 -19.60 3.60 -25.50
N ALA A 272 -18.50 2.94 -25.90
CA ALA A 272 -18.53 2.03 -27.06
C ALA A 272 -19.15 0.65 -26.76
N SER A 273 -19.16 0.25 -25.49
CA SER A 273 -19.67 -1.04 -25.01
C SER A 273 -20.01 -0.91 -23.53
N ASP A 274 -20.83 -1.82 -23.01
CA ASP A 274 -21.06 -2.10 -21.59
C ASP A 274 -19.86 -2.78 -20.92
N HIS A 275 -18.91 -3.31 -21.68
CA HIS A 275 -17.66 -3.88 -21.21
C HIS A 275 -16.44 -3.06 -21.66
N TRP A 276 -15.36 -3.17 -20.89
CA TRP A 276 -14.03 -2.69 -21.24
C TRP A 276 -13.24 -3.79 -21.92
N GLY A 277 -12.70 -3.51 -23.10
CA GLY A 277 -11.86 -4.45 -23.83
C GLY A 277 -10.55 -4.72 -23.09
N ILE A 278 -10.08 -5.96 -23.17
CA ILE A 278 -8.82 -6.40 -22.54
C ILE A 278 -7.83 -6.90 -23.59
N ARG A 279 -6.54 -6.62 -23.36
CA ARG A 279 -5.46 -7.07 -24.23
C ARG A 279 -4.26 -7.51 -23.40
N CYS A 280 -3.60 -8.58 -23.83
CA CYS A 280 -2.31 -8.99 -23.31
C CYS A 280 -1.21 -8.97 -24.37
N LEU A 281 0.03 -8.86 -23.91
CA LEU A 281 1.24 -9.13 -24.67
C LEU A 281 1.96 -10.31 -24.02
N LEU A 282 2.20 -11.36 -24.82
CA LEU A 282 3.00 -12.50 -24.42
C LEU A 282 4.36 -12.43 -25.11
N HIS A 283 5.44 -12.61 -24.35
CA HIS A 283 6.81 -12.55 -24.84
C HIS A 283 7.46 -13.92 -24.74
N ARG A 284 8.18 -14.34 -25.78
CA ARG A 284 8.89 -15.62 -25.79
C ARG A 284 10.06 -15.58 -24.81
N PHE A 285 10.20 -16.59 -23.97
CA PHE A 285 11.22 -16.62 -22.93
C PHE A 285 12.53 -17.22 -23.44
N ASP A 286 13.64 -16.47 -23.34
CA ASP A 286 15.00 -16.99 -23.55
C ASP A 286 15.63 -17.34 -22.21
N SER A 287 15.99 -18.62 -22.04
CA SER A 287 16.43 -19.23 -20.77
C SER A 287 17.76 -18.73 -20.21
N LYS A 288 18.46 -17.82 -20.90
CA LYS A 288 19.84 -17.45 -20.56
C LYS A 288 20.00 -16.46 -19.38
N ASN A 289 18.95 -15.78 -18.93
CA ASN A 289 19.07 -14.66 -17.97
C ASN A 289 18.34 -14.84 -16.62
N ALA A 290 17.77 -16.01 -16.31
CA ALA A 290 16.88 -16.17 -15.15
C ALA A 290 17.60 -16.47 -13.80
N ALA A 291 18.83 -16.97 -13.86
CA ALA A 291 19.49 -17.58 -12.70
C ALA A 291 20.01 -16.58 -11.65
N ALA A 292 20.18 -15.30 -11.98
CA ALA A 292 20.84 -14.34 -11.09
C ALA A 292 19.92 -13.68 -10.05
N ALA A 293 18.60 -13.58 -10.30
CA ALA A 293 17.68 -12.83 -9.43
C ALA A 293 17.04 -13.68 -8.30
N SER A 294 17.07 -15.01 -8.41
CA SER A 294 16.34 -15.91 -7.49
C SER A 294 17.06 -16.21 -6.17
N ALA A 295 18.35 -15.91 -6.05
CA ALA A 295 19.17 -16.38 -4.93
C ALA A 295 18.92 -15.67 -3.59
N GLN A 296 18.26 -14.50 -3.58
CA GLN A 296 18.03 -13.70 -2.37
C GLN A 296 16.56 -13.65 -1.91
N VAL A 297 15.64 -14.32 -2.62
CA VAL A 297 14.21 -14.27 -2.31
C VAL A 297 13.85 -15.44 -1.39
N VAL A 298 13.49 -15.14 -0.13
CA VAL A 298 12.91 -16.15 0.77
C VAL A 298 11.48 -16.43 0.31
N HIS A 299 11.23 -17.65 -0.19
CA HIS A 299 9.91 -18.07 -0.66
C HIS A 299 8.87 -18.15 0.46
N VAL A 300 7.63 -17.79 0.14
CA VAL A 300 6.46 -17.91 1.04
C VAL A 300 5.76 -19.21 0.70
N GLN A 301 5.63 -20.11 1.67
CA GLN A 301 4.88 -21.36 1.51
C GLN A 301 3.42 -21.15 1.91
N PRO A 302 2.44 -21.52 1.07
CA PRO A 302 1.04 -21.37 1.40
C PRO A 302 0.63 -22.27 2.56
N LYS A 303 -0.05 -21.70 3.56
CA LYS A 303 -0.66 -22.44 4.67
C LYS A 303 -2.16 -22.19 4.70
N LYS A 304 -2.94 -23.26 4.57
CA LYS A 304 -4.41 -23.20 4.65
C LYS A 304 -4.87 -22.91 6.07
N ALA A 305 -5.89 -22.08 6.19
CA ALA A 305 -6.52 -21.79 7.47
C ALA A 305 -7.18 -23.05 8.04
N PRO A 306 -7.11 -23.28 9.37
CA PRO A 306 -7.89 -24.32 10.03
C PRO A 306 -9.39 -24.17 9.73
N ALA A 307 -10.12 -25.29 9.68
CA ALA A 307 -11.54 -25.28 9.32
C ALA A 307 -12.37 -24.29 10.15
N GLY A 308 -12.12 -24.20 11.47
CA GLY A 308 -12.81 -23.27 12.37
C GLY A 308 -12.52 -21.78 12.14
N LEU A 309 -11.49 -21.45 11.36
CA LEU A 309 -11.08 -20.07 11.02
C LEU A 309 -11.27 -19.76 9.53
N SER A 310 -11.62 -20.75 8.71
CA SER A 310 -11.76 -20.61 7.26
C SER A 310 -12.90 -19.68 6.82
N ASP A 311 -13.91 -19.49 7.68
CA ASP A 311 -15.02 -18.57 7.41
C ASP A 311 -14.63 -17.11 7.67
N VAL A 312 -14.52 -16.35 6.57
CA VAL A 312 -14.20 -14.91 6.57
C VAL A 312 -15.33 -14.06 7.17
N ALA A 313 -16.59 -14.53 7.15
CA ALA A 313 -17.70 -13.82 7.77
C ALA A 313 -17.56 -13.77 9.30
N VAL A 314 -17.00 -14.83 9.90
CA VAL A 314 -16.68 -14.85 11.34
C VAL A 314 -15.59 -13.84 11.67
N LEU A 315 -14.54 -13.75 10.85
CA LEU A 315 -13.49 -12.74 11.00
C LEU A 315 -14.07 -11.32 10.90
N ARG A 316 -14.91 -11.06 9.89
CA ARG A 316 -15.56 -9.76 9.71
C ARG A 316 -16.39 -9.37 10.93
N ARG A 317 -17.27 -10.26 11.41
CA ARG A 317 -18.11 -10.01 12.61
C ARG A 317 -17.26 -9.77 13.85
N CYS A 318 -16.18 -10.55 14.03
CA CYS A 318 -15.22 -10.37 15.11
C CYS A 318 -14.61 -8.95 15.09
N MET A 319 -14.26 -8.46 13.92
CA MET A 319 -13.66 -7.13 13.74
C MET A 319 -14.67 -5.98 13.85
N GLU A 320 -15.91 -6.20 13.43
CA GLU A 320 -17.03 -5.27 13.64
C GLU A 320 -17.33 -5.10 15.14
N ASN A 321 -17.36 -6.19 15.91
CA ASN A 321 -17.54 -6.15 17.37
C ASN A 321 -16.42 -5.36 18.07
N LEU A 322 -15.21 -5.39 17.51
CA LEU A 322 -14.06 -4.61 18.00
C LEU A 322 -14.06 -3.14 17.51
N ASN A 323 -15.08 -2.71 16.75
CA ASN A 323 -15.16 -1.38 16.14
C ASN A 323 -13.90 -0.99 15.34
N ILE A 324 -13.26 -1.97 14.71
CA ILE A 324 -12.02 -1.76 13.93
C ILE A 324 -12.32 -0.97 12.66
N PHE A 325 -13.42 -1.34 11.98
CA PHE A 325 -13.82 -0.71 10.74
C PHE A 325 -14.45 0.67 10.99
N PRO A 326 -14.09 1.66 10.17
CA PRO A 326 -14.84 2.90 10.09
C PRO A 326 -16.30 2.66 9.75
N THR A 327 -17.18 3.49 10.30
CA THR A 327 -18.59 3.57 9.89
C THR A 327 -18.72 4.42 8.63
N GLU A 328 -19.84 4.30 7.92
CA GLU A 328 -20.15 5.18 6.77
C GLU A 328 -20.09 6.67 7.16
N GLN A 329 -20.48 7.00 8.40
CA GLN A 329 -20.37 8.35 8.93
C GLN A 329 -18.90 8.79 9.09
N ASP A 330 -18.02 7.90 9.60
CA ASP A 330 -16.59 8.18 9.71
C ASP A 330 -15.95 8.45 8.33
N GLU A 331 -16.41 7.74 7.29
CA GLU A 331 -15.94 7.96 5.92
C GLU A 331 -16.43 9.30 5.36
N ALA A 332 -17.71 9.61 5.55
CA ALA A 332 -18.34 10.85 5.09
C ALA A 332 -17.66 12.08 5.70
N VAL A 333 -17.46 12.08 7.03
CA VAL A 333 -16.79 13.20 7.74
C VAL A 333 -15.37 13.40 7.24
N ARG A 334 -14.59 12.32 7.00
CA ARG A 334 -13.22 12.44 6.50
C ARG A 334 -13.17 12.92 5.05
N LYS A 335 -14.10 12.48 4.20
CA LYS A 335 -14.25 12.98 2.82
C LYS A 335 -14.56 14.48 2.83
N GLU A 336 -15.50 14.92 3.68
CA GLU A 336 -15.85 16.33 3.86
C GLU A 336 -14.66 17.14 4.40
N ALA A 337 -13.95 16.62 5.41
CA ALA A 337 -12.76 17.25 5.98
C ALA A 337 -11.65 17.45 4.92
N LEU A 338 -11.38 16.45 4.08
CA LEU A 338 -10.43 16.57 2.98
C LEU A 338 -10.85 17.61 1.94
N GLN A 339 -12.13 17.65 1.58
CA GLN A 339 -12.68 18.64 0.64
C GLN A 339 -12.59 20.06 1.20
N LEU A 340 -12.89 20.23 2.50
CA LEU A 340 -12.78 21.51 3.20
C LEU A 340 -11.33 21.96 3.33
N LEU A 341 -10.42 21.06 3.69
CA LEU A 341 -8.98 21.34 3.73
C LEU A 341 -8.47 21.75 2.34
N GLN A 342 -8.89 21.02 1.30
CA GLN A 342 -8.54 21.34 -0.08
C GLN A 342 -9.06 22.73 -0.49
N HIS A 343 -10.33 23.05 -0.21
CA HIS A 343 -10.90 24.38 -0.49
C HIS A 343 -10.15 25.48 0.26
N THR A 344 -9.89 25.27 1.54
CA THR A 344 -9.20 26.23 2.40
C THR A 344 -7.77 26.50 1.91
N LEU A 345 -7.05 25.45 1.50
CA LEU A 345 -5.67 25.60 1.01
C LEU A 345 -5.58 26.17 -0.41
N LEU A 346 -6.56 25.89 -1.28
CA LEU A 346 -6.49 26.22 -2.71
C LEU A 346 -7.25 27.50 -3.11
N ASP A 347 -8.05 28.09 -2.21
CA ASP A 347 -8.69 29.40 -2.39
C ASP A 347 -9.54 29.45 -3.67
N SER A 348 -10.64 28.68 -3.69
CA SER A 348 -11.58 28.68 -4.81
C SER A 348 -12.57 29.85 -4.70
N ASP A 349 -12.10 31.08 -4.84
CA ASP A 349 -12.99 32.14 -5.29
C ASP A 349 -13.41 31.81 -6.73
N GLN A 350 -14.63 31.29 -6.86
CA GLN A 350 -15.34 31.07 -8.12
C GLN A 350 -15.83 32.37 -8.76
N THR A 351 -15.24 33.52 -8.44
CA THR A 351 -15.59 34.80 -9.03
C THR A 351 -14.64 35.12 -10.18
N THR A 352 -15.21 35.07 -11.39
CA THR A 352 -14.69 35.55 -12.70
C THR A 352 -13.78 34.61 -13.50
N GLY A 353 -14.39 34.01 -14.54
CA GLY A 353 -13.81 32.99 -15.40
C GLY A 353 -12.89 33.50 -16.53
N ASP A 354 -11.78 34.17 -16.22
CA ASP A 354 -10.79 34.48 -17.28
C ASP A 354 -9.31 34.52 -16.86
N GLN A 355 -8.92 33.91 -15.74
CA GLN A 355 -7.50 33.88 -15.29
C GLN A 355 -7.04 32.51 -14.78
N THR A 356 -7.04 31.49 -15.64
CA THR A 356 -6.32 30.21 -15.40
C THR A 356 -4.82 30.30 -15.72
N ARG A 357 -4.37 31.35 -16.42
CA ARG A 357 -2.93 31.56 -16.72
C ARG A 357 -2.20 32.14 -15.50
N GLY A 358 -1.60 31.27 -14.70
CA GLY A 358 -0.55 31.64 -13.75
C GLY A 358 -0.79 31.32 -12.27
N ARG A 359 -1.82 30.54 -11.92
CA ARG A 359 -1.97 29.99 -10.56
C ARG A 359 -0.97 28.83 -10.35
N PRO A 360 -0.30 28.74 -9.20
CA PRO A 360 0.60 27.62 -8.94
C PRO A 360 -0.20 26.33 -8.85
N ALA A 361 0.16 25.32 -9.65
CA ALA A 361 -0.40 23.99 -9.52
C ALA A 361 -0.03 23.42 -8.13
N ILE A 362 -1.03 23.19 -7.30
CA ILE A 362 -0.92 22.53 -6.00
C ILE A 362 -1.97 21.42 -5.97
N MET A 363 -1.54 20.25 -5.54
CA MET A 363 -2.40 19.09 -5.41
C MET A 363 -2.31 18.50 -4.02
N LEU A 364 -3.45 18.33 -3.37
CA LEU A 364 -3.57 17.64 -2.08
C LEU A 364 -3.83 16.16 -2.33
N VAL A 365 -3.00 15.30 -1.75
CA VAL A 365 -3.10 13.85 -1.89
C VAL A 365 -3.11 13.22 -0.50
N PRO A 366 -4.18 12.51 -0.10
CA PRO A 366 -4.14 11.73 1.13
C PRO A 366 -3.22 10.52 0.94
N VAL A 367 -2.32 10.32 1.90
CA VAL A 367 -1.34 9.23 1.92
C VAL A 367 -1.52 8.38 3.19
N GLY A 368 -0.55 7.52 3.48
CA GLY A 368 -0.54 6.75 4.72
C GLY A 368 -1.71 5.77 4.84
N SER A 369 -2.19 5.59 6.07
CA SER A 369 -3.22 4.59 6.36
C SER A 369 -4.57 4.93 5.71
N TYR A 370 -4.92 6.21 5.60
CA TYR A 370 -6.12 6.66 4.92
C TYR A 370 -6.03 6.42 3.42
N GLY A 371 -4.94 6.86 2.78
CA GLY A 371 -4.74 6.66 1.33
C GLY A 371 -4.74 5.18 0.92
N LEU A 372 -4.19 4.28 1.76
CA LEU A 372 -4.20 2.84 1.50
C LEU A 372 -5.54 2.16 1.83
N GLY A 373 -6.42 2.83 2.57
CA GLY A 373 -7.69 2.29 3.08
C GLY A 373 -7.52 1.31 4.24
N THR A 374 -6.43 1.43 5.00
CA THR A 374 -6.11 0.62 6.20
C THR A 374 -6.23 1.44 7.50
N TRP A 375 -7.03 2.49 7.47
CA TRP A 375 -7.29 3.39 8.59
C TRP A 375 -8.38 2.84 9.52
N SER A 376 -8.42 3.34 10.75
CA SER A 376 -9.45 3.03 11.76
C SER A 376 -10.10 4.32 12.25
N ARG A 377 -11.18 4.26 13.03
CA ARG A 377 -11.92 5.44 13.51
C ARG A 377 -11.06 6.52 14.19
N THR A 378 -9.99 6.10 14.86
CA THR A 378 -9.03 6.98 15.55
C THR A 378 -7.80 7.37 14.73
N SER A 379 -7.72 6.96 13.46
CA SER A 379 -6.60 7.32 12.59
C SER A 379 -6.75 8.76 12.10
N ASP A 380 -5.61 9.45 12.08
CA ASP A 380 -5.37 10.71 11.40
C ASP A 380 -5.38 10.55 9.87
N ILE A 381 -5.36 11.67 9.16
CA ILE A 381 -5.18 11.72 7.71
C ILE A 381 -3.83 12.36 7.38
N ASP A 382 -2.88 11.55 6.93
CA ASP A 382 -1.65 12.03 6.34
C ASP A 382 -1.95 12.72 4.99
N CYS A 383 -1.62 14.00 4.88
CA CYS A 383 -1.91 14.83 3.72
C CYS A 383 -0.61 15.31 3.06
N LEU A 384 -0.39 14.97 1.79
CA LEU A 384 0.74 15.49 1.01
C LEU A 384 0.25 16.51 -0.02
N CYS A 385 0.66 17.76 0.14
CA CYS A 385 0.58 18.76 -0.92
C CYS A 385 1.80 18.66 -1.85
N ILE A 386 1.55 18.57 -3.15
CA ILE A 386 2.57 18.57 -4.20
C ILE A 386 2.37 19.81 -5.03
N GLY A 387 3.42 20.62 -5.21
CA GLY A 387 3.29 21.85 -5.96
C GLY A 387 4.57 22.37 -6.60
N SER A 388 4.43 23.52 -7.27
CA SER A 388 5.55 24.18 -7.96
C SER A 388 6.27 25.25 -7.13
N ILE A 389 5.61 25.78 -6.09
CA ILE A 389 6.14 26.85 -5.23
C ILE A 389 7.14 26.34 -4.19
N SER A 390 7.92 27.24 -3.60
CA SER A 390 8.87 26.87 -2.54
C SER A 390 8.12 26.43 -1.27
N PRO A 391 8.70 25.52 -0.46
CA PRO A 391 8.09 25.12 0.81
C PRO A 391 7.83 26.29 1.76
N ARG A 392 8.73 27.28 1.82
CA ARG A 392 8.58 28.49 2.66
C ARG A 392 7.28 29.22 2.30
N VAL A 393 7.12 29.58 1.02
CA VAL A 393 5.93 30.28 0.53
C VAL A 393 4.66 29.44 0.76
N PHE A 394 4.72 28.13 0.53
CA PHE A 394 3.56 27.25 0.77
C PHE A 394 3.08 27.31 2.23
N PHE A 395 3.99 27.14 3.21
CA PHE A 395 3.59 27.06 4.61
C PHE A 395 3.06 28.38 5.15
N ILE A 396 3.58 29.51 4.66
CA ILE A 396 3.07 30.86 5.00
C ILE A 396 1.63 31.01 4.49
N LEU A 397 1.41 30.70 3.21
CA LEU A 397 0.07 30.76 2.61
C LEU A 397 -0.91 29.79 3.28
N ALA A 398 -0.46 28.57 3.58
CA ALA A 398 -1.28 27.59 4.27
C ALA A 398 -1.70 28.07 5.66
N ARG A 399 -0.76 28.56 6.48
CA ARG A 399 -1.06 29.12 7.82
C ARG A 399 -2.01 30.30 7.73
N GLN A 400 -1.74 31.25 6.83
CA GLN A 400 -2.59 32.41 6.62
C GLN A 400 -4.01 32.00 6.24
N ARG A 401 -4.17 31.07 5.29
CA ARG A 401 -5.49 30.60 4.82
C ARG A 401 -6.24 29.81 5.88
N LEU A 402 -5.57 28.92 6.61
CA LEU A 402 -6.15 28.17 7.71
C LEU A 402 -6.68 29.11 8.80
N ARG A 403 -5.88 30.12 9.19
CA ARG A 403 -6.27 31.16 10.17
C ARG A 403 -7.40 32.08 9.67
N LYS A 404 -7.37 32.47 8.39
CA LYS A 404 -8.37 33.37 7.78
C LYS A 404 -9.68 32.71 7.38
N SER A 405 -9.74 31.37 7.38
CA SER A 405 -10.92 30.62 6.91
C SER A 405 -12.22 31.00 7.64
N GLY A 406 -12.14 31.47 8.90
CA GLY A 406 -13.30 31.86 9.72
C GLY A 406 -14.27 30.72 10.03
N ASN A 407 -13.99 29.51 9.55
CA ASN A 407 -14.82 28.34 9.76
C ASN A 407 -14.45 27.69 11.10
N PRO A 408 -15.39 27.57 12.06
CA PRO A 408 -15.10 26.96 13.36
C PRO A 408 -14.66 25.49 13.26
N GLY A 409 -14.91 24.84 12.13
CA GLY A 409 -14.45 23.49 11.81
C GLY A 409 -13.01 23.41 11.29
N VAL A 410 -12.27 24.51 11.16
CA VAL A 410 -10.86 24.50 10.71
C VAL A 410 -9.97 25.06 11.81
N ARG A 411 -9.02 24.26 12.27
CA ARG A 411 -8.10 24.66 13.34
C ARG A 411 -6.66 24.24 13.03
N LEU A 412 -5.75 25.20 13.11
CA LEU A 412 -4.31 24.92 13.07
C LEU A 412 -3.87 24.49 14.48
N LEU A 413 -3.32 23.28 14.61
CA LEU A 413 -2.87 22.77 15.91
C LEU A 413 -1.45 23.20 16.22
N ARG A 414 -0.49 22.92 15.32
CA ARG A 414 0.92 23.31 15.50
C ARG A 414 1.76 23.16 14.23
N LYS A 415 2.95 23.78 14.23
CA LYS A 415 4.03 23.59 13.25
C LYS A 415 5.07 22.62 13.82
N VAL A 416 5.37 21.55 13.10
CA VAL A 416 6.32 20.51 13.56
C VAL A 416 7.55 20.47 12.65
N LYS A 417 8.75 20.50 13.26
CA LYS A 417 10.02 20.22 12.59
C LYS A 417 10.25 18.70 12.57
N ALA A 418 9.67 18.00 11.59
CA ALA A 418 9.82 16.55 11.43
C ALA A 418 11.15 16.16 10.75
N LYS A 419 11.53 14.88 10.81
CA LYS A 419 12.74 14.35 10.14
C LYS A 419 12.74 14.59 8.63
N THR A 420 11.57 14.64 8.01
CA THR A 420 11.36 14.90 6.58
C THR A 420 11.25 16.39 6.25
N GLY A 421 11.30 17.28 7.25
CA GLY A 421 11.15 18.73 7.14
C GLY A 421 9.91 19.26 7.87
N THR A 422 9.49 20.48 7.52
CA THR A 422 8.29 21.11 8.12
C THR A 422 7.00 20.38 7.76
N MET A 423 6.12 20.29 8.75
CA MET A 423 4.75 19.76 8.69
C MET A 423 3.82 20.64 9.53
N LEU A 424 2.54 20.73 9.14
CA LEU A 424 1.49 21.34 9.96
C LEU A 424 0.55 20.25 10.45
N GLU A 425 0.26 20.23 11.74
CA GLU A 425 -0.84 19.44 12.28
C GLU A 425 -2.07 20.35 12.31
N VAL A 426 -3.16 19.91 11.70
CA VAL A 426 -4.43 20.64 11.62
C VAL A 426 -5.58 19.74 12.04
N GLU A 427 -6.67 20.32 12.51
CA GLU A 427 -7.92 19.62 12.77
C GLU A 427 -9.02 20.23 11.92
N ILE A 428 -9.68 19.37 11.14
CA ILE A 428 -10.73 19.75 10.21
C ILE A 428 -11.98 18.93 10.53
N LEU A 429 -13.07 19.58 10.95
CA LEU A 429 -14.32 18.94 11.39
C LEU A 429 -14.08 17.86 12.48
N GLY A 430 -13.14 18.12 13.40
CA GLY A 430 -12.74 17.17 14.44
C GLY A 430 -11.80 16.05 13.96
N VAL A 431 -11.40 16.04 12.70
CA VAL A 431 -10.44 15.06 12.13
C VAL A 431 -9.03 15.64 12.13
N LYS A 432 -8.10 14.97 12.83
CA LYS A 432 -6.67 15.31 12.83
C LYS A 432 -6.05 14.98 11.46
N CYS A 433 -5.35 15.94 10.88
CA CYS A 433 -4.68 15.82 9.58
C CYS A 433 -3.22 16.34 9.67
N ASP A 434 -2.30 15.57 9.09
CA ASP A 434 -0.88 15.87 9.05
C ASP A 434 -0.49 16.39 7.67
N LEU A 435 -0.34 17.72 7.53
CA LEU A 435 -0.11 18.38 6.26
C LEU A 435 1.37 18.59 5.97
N GLN A 436 1.87 17.89 4.96
CA GLN A 436 3.22 18.02 4.42
C GLN A 436 3.23 18.67 3.04
N TYR A 437 4.35 19.27 2.65
CA TYR A 437 4.53 19.87 1.32
C TYR A 437 5.80 19.42 0.61
N CYS A 438 5.63 19.01 -0.64
CA CYS A 438 6.66 18.59 -1.56
C CYS A 438 6.68 19.48 -2.81
N GLN A 439 7.81 20.15 -3.05
CA GLN A 439 8.02 20.92 -4.28
C GLN A 439 8.44 19.97 -5.42
N ALA A 440 7.52 19.64 -6.31
CA ALA A 440 7.75 18.77 -7.48
C ALA A 440 6.93 19.24 -8.70
N PRO A 441 7.36 20.30 -9.42
CA PRO A 441 6.62 20.89 -10.54
C PRO A 441 6.24 19.89 -11.64
N SER A 442 7.22 19.10 -12.13
CA SER A 442 6.98 18.11 -13.19
C SER A 442 5.99 17.02 -12.79
N VAL A 443 5.92 16.70 -11.49
CA VAL A 443 5.02 15.68 -10.96
C VAL A 443 3.59 16.21 -10.88
N VAL A 444 3.39 17.44 -10.38
CA VAL A 444 2.05 18.03 -10.25
C VAL A 444 1.43 18.36 -11.61
N GLU A 445 2.23 18.77 -12.60
CA GLU A 445 1.75 19.11 -13.96
C GLU A 445 1.19 17.90 -14.72
N GLN A 446 1.70 16.70 -14.44
CA GLN A 446 1.32 15.46 -15.12
C GLN A 446 0.68 14.45 -14.15
N TRP A 447 0.09 14.94 -13.06
CA TRP A 447 -0.56 14.07 -12.10
C TRP A 447 -1.87 13.49 -12.65
N PRO A 448 -2.23 12.23 -12.33
CA PRO A 448 -1.44 11.22 -11.60
C PRO A 448 -0.50 10.42 -12.50
N ASP A 449 -0.54 10.63 -13.81
CA ASP A 449 0.15 9.80 -14.80
C ASP A 449 1.67 9.74 -14.60
N MET A 450 2.27 10.77 -14.00
CA MET A 450 3.68 10.75 -13.61
C MET A 450 4.03 9.56 -12.69
N LEU A 451 3.12 9.12 -11.81
CA LEU A 451 3.37 8.01 -10.89
C LEU A 451 3.37 6.63 -11.58
N LYS A 452 2.94 6.54 -12.84
CA LYS A 452 3.07 5.34 -13.68
C LYS A 452 4.48 5.19 -14.26
N ARG A 453 5.28 6.25 -14.28
CA ARG A 453 6.64 6.25 -14.83
C ARG A 453 7.61 5.45 -13.94
N PRO A 454 8.66 4.85 -14.52
CA PRO A 454 9.63 4.07 -13.76
C PRO A 454 10.39 4.95 -12.76
N PRO A 455 10.95 4.38 -11.67
CA PRO A 455 11.69 5.16 -10.68
C PRO A 455 12.92 5.91 -11.23
N SER A 456 13.45 5.49 -12.37
CA SER A 456 14.56 6.11 -13.10
C SER A 456 14.17 7.32 -13.94
N ASP A 457 12.87 7.65 -14.03
CA ASP A 457 12.41 8.81 -14.81
C ASP A 457 13.07 10.11 -14.31
N PRO A 458 13.57 10.99 -15.21
CA PRO A 458 14.18 12.26 -14.85
C PRO A 458 13.32 13.16 -13.94
N ALA A 459 11.99 13.04 -14.00
CA ALA A 459 11.08 13.76 -13.11
C ALA A 459 11.32 13.45 -11.62
N PHE A 460 11.92 12.31 -11.30
CA PHE A 460 12.29 11.91 -9.94
C PHE A 460 13.76 12.22 -9.59
N SER A 461 14.48 12.99 -10.42
CA SER A 461 15.83 13.48 -10.10
C SER A 461 15.81 14.70 -9.15
N LEU A 462 15.08 14.56 -8.05
CA LEU A 462 14.82 15.59 -7.04
C LEU A 462 15.82 15.48 -5.86
N PRO A 463 16.00 16.55 -5.06
CA PRO A 463 16.80 16.46 -3.83
C PRO A 463 16.31 15.36 -2.89
N MET A 464 17.23 14.77 -2.12
CA MET A 464 16.95 13.69 -1.15
C MET A 464 15.73 13.98 -0.25
N GLN A 465 15.68 15.19 0.33
CA GLN A 465 14.58 15.61 1.23
C GLN A 465 13.24 15.70 0.50
N THR A 466 13.23 16.21 -0.74
CA THR A 466 12.03 16.24 -1.59
C THR A 466 11.57 14.83 -1.94
N LEU A 467 12.50 13.93 -2.27
CA LEU A 467 12.18 12.52 -2.55
C LEU A 467 11.62 11.81 -1.32
N LEU A 468 12.15 12.06 -0.12
CA LEU A 468 11.60 11.53 1.12
C LEU A 468 10.14 11.95 1.34
N LYS A 469 9.79 13.21 1.04
CA LYS A 469 8.40 13.70 1.12
C LYS A 469 7.50 13.14 0.03
N LEU A 470 8.03 12.89 -1.17
CA LEU A 470 7.26 12.32 -2.28
C LEU A 470 7.08 10.79 -2.16
N LYS A 471 7.98 10.12 -1.43
CA LYS A 471 8.02 8.66 -1.28
C LYS A 471 6.68 8.05 -0.84
N PRO A 472 5.94 8.56 0.18
CA PRO A 472 4.66 7.99 0.57
C PRO A 472 3.63 7.95 -0.56
N ALA A 473 3.54 9.00 -1.39
CA ALA A 473 2.62 9.02 -2.53
C ALA A 473 3.03 8.03 -3.62
N ARG A 474 4.33 7.90 -3.90
CA ARG A 474 4.85 6.93 -4.88
C ARG A 474 4.64 5.49 -4.44
N ASP A 475 4.94 5.21 -3.17
CA ASP A 475 4.71 3.89 -2.57
C ASP A 475 3.22 3.56 -2.56
N LEU A 476 2.36 4.49 -2.11
CA LEU A 476 0.91 4.30 -2.11
C LEU A 476 0.38 3.97 -3.50
N PHE A 477 0.75 4.75 -4.51
CA PHE A 477 0.29 4.53 -5.88
C PHE A 477 0.76 3.18 -6.41
N TYR A 478 2.00 2.78 -6.12
CA TYR A 478 2.49 1.44 -6.45
C TYR A 478 1.72 0.33 -5.75
N LEU A 479 1.41 0.49 -4.46
CA LEU A 479 0.66 -0.50 -3.70
C LEU A 479 -0.76 -0.66 -4.26
N GLN A 480 -1.48 0.44 -4.47
CA GLN A 480 -2.85 0.40 -5.00
C GLN A 480 -2.92 -0.26 -6.38
N ARG A 481 -1.90 -0.09 -7.23
CA ARG A 481 -1.85 -0.69 -8.59
C ARG A 481 -1.28 -2.11 -8.65
N SER A 482 -0.63 -2.59 -7.60
CA SER A 482 0.09 -3.89 -7.65
C SER A 482 -0.37 -4.93 -6.65
N VAL A 483 -1.04 -4.52 -5.56
CA VAL A 483 -1.66 -5.48 -4.64
C VAL A 483 -2.79 -6.22 -5.38
N PRO A 484 -2.77 -7.56 -5.41
CA PRO A 484 -3.74 -8.40 -6.14
C PRO A 484 -5.20 -8.02 -5.86
N ASP A 485 -5.60 -8.14 -4.60
CA ASP A 485 -6.91 -7.81 -4.08
C ASP A 485 -6.73 -6.87 -2.87
N LEU A 486 -7.16 -5.62 -3.02
CA LEU A 486 -7.05 -4.60 -1.97
C LEU A 486 -8.00 -4.87 -0.80
N ALA A 487 -9.15 -5.51 -1.03
CA ALA A 487 -10.12 -5.80 0.01
C ALA A 487 -9.57 -6.88 0.95
N GLN A 488 -9.08 -7.99 0.38
CA GLN A 488 -8.39 -9.02 1.16
C GLN A 488 -7.17 -8.44 1.90
N PHE A 489 -6.33 -7.66 1.21
CA PHE A 489 -5.17 -7.01 1.82
C PHE A 489 -5.56 -6.15 3.03
N ARG A 490 -6.59 -5.30 2.91
CA ARG A 490 -7.05 -4.42 3.99
C ARG A 490 -7.61 -5.22 5.17
N MET A 491 -8.41 -6.25 4.90
CA MET A 491 -8.94 -7.14 5.94
C MET A 491 -7.80 -7.82 6.72
N SER A 492 -6.85 -8.46 6.01
CA SER A 492 -5.68 -9.08 6.63
C SER A 492 -4.83 -8.07 7.39
N PHE A 493 -4.60 -6.88 6.82
CA PHE A 493 -3.83 -5.82 7.46
C PHE A 493 -4.47 -5.38 8.78
N GLN A 494 -5.79 -5.17 8.80
CA GLN A 494 -6.50 -4.73 10.00
C GLN A 494 -6.52 -5.82 11.08
N ALA A 495 -6.64 -7.10 10.70
CA ALA A 495 -6.52 -8.21 11.63
C ALA A 495 -5.12 -8.27 12.26
N ILE A 496 -4.07 -8.20 11.45
CA ILE A 496 -2.67 -8.22 11.91
C ILE A 496 -2.34 -6.96 12.75
N LYS A 497 -2.80 -5.78 12.34
CA LYS A 497 -2.65 -4.53 13.11
C LYS A 497 -3.31 -4.64 14.47
N THR A 498 -4.53 -5.18 14.52
CA THR A 498 -5.27 -5.37 15.77
C THR A 498 -4.55 -6.35 16.69
N TRP A 499 -4.11 -7.49 16.15
CA TRP A 499 -3.27 -8.44 16.88
C TRP A 499 -2.00 -7.75 17.42
N ALA A 500 -1.25 -7.05 16.59
CA ALA A 500 -0.01 -6.40 17.00
C ALA A 500 -0.24 -5.34 18.10
N LYS A 501 -1.36 -4.60 18.05
CA LYS A 501 -1.78 -3.67 19.12
C LYS A 501 -2.11 -4.42 20.40
N ALA A 502 -2.92 -5.49 20.32
CA ALA A 502 -3.30 -6.31 21.47
C ALA A 502 -2.10 -6.96 22.15
N ARG A 503 -1.04 -7.29 21.41
CA ARG A 503 0.22 -7.85 21.93
C ARG A 503 1.24 -6.78 22.34
N GLY A 504 0.94 -5.49 22.20
CA GLY A 504 1.86 -4.41 22.58
C GLY A 504 3.12 -4.33 21.72
N ILE A 505 3.03 -4.73 20.45
CA ILE A 505 4.14 -4.69 19.47
C ILE A 505 3.81 -3.81 18.25
N TYR A 506 2.91 -2.85 18.41
CA TYR A 506 2.54 -1.87 17.39
C TYR A 506 2.86 -0.44 17.85
N ALA A 507 4.13 -0.04 17.71
CA ALA A 507 4.59 1.34 17.81
C ALA A 507 6.02 1.48 17.31
N ALA A 508 6.20 1.98 16.08
CA ALA A 508 7.52 2.10 15.45
C ALA A 508 8.54 2.94 16.25
N LYS A 509 8.06 3.96 16.99
CA LYS A 509 8.91 4.80 17.88
C LYS A 509 9.60 4.00 18.99
N PHE A 510 9.00 2.90 19.44
CA PHE A 510 9.57 2.00 20.46
C PHE A 510 10.40 0.85 19.85
N GLY A 511 10.67 0.89 18.54
CA GLY A 511 11.38 -0.18 17.82
C GLY A 511 10.51 -1.36 17.42
N TYR A 512 9.17 -1.24 17.56
CA TYR A 512 8.22 -2.28 17.17
C TYR A 512 7.64 -2.08 15.75
N LEU A 513 6.59 -2.83 15.41
CA LEU A 513 5.93 -2.73 14.11
C LEU A 513 5.12 -1.43 13.98
N GLY A 514 4.93 -0.99 12.74
CA GLY A 514 4.14 0.18 12.37
C GLY A 514 3.42 -0.08 11.04
N GLY A 515 2.61 0.87 10.57
CA GLY A 515 1.80 0.68 9.36
C GLY A 515 2.61 0.31 8.11
N ILE A 516 3.74 0.98 7.88
CA ILE A 516 4.62 0.68 6.75
C ILE A 516 5.30 -0.70 6.89
N HIS A 517 5.69 -1.10 8.12
CA HIS A 517 6.29 -2.41 8.39
C HIS A 517 5.32 -3.53 8.03
N LEU A 518 4.07 -3.44 8.51
CA LEU A 518 3.03 -4.42 8.17
C LEU A 518 2.73 -4.44 6.68
N SER A 519 2.76 -3.29 6.01
CA SER A 519 2.53 -3.21 4.56
C SER A 519 3.61 -3.96 3.79
N VAL A 520 4.90 -3.73 4.10
CA VAL A 520 6.02 -4.45 3.47
C VAL A 520 5.90 -5.95 3.68
N MET A 521 5.60 -6.37 4.91
CA MET A 521 5.48 -7.78 5.25
C MET A 521 4.29 -8.46 4.55
N LEU A 522 3.12 -7.82 4.55
CA LEU A 522 1.89 -8.40 4.01
C LEU A 522 1.86 -8.38 2.47
N VAL A 523 2.36 -7.33 1.82
CA VAL A 523 2.41 -7.25 0.35
C VAL A 523 3.22 -8.40 -0.24
N LYS A 524 4.36 -8.76 0.37
CA LYS A 524 5.15 -9.91 -0.03
C LYS A 524 4.30 -11.19 -0.01
N VAL A 525 3.61 -11.45 1.10
CA VAL A 525 2.75 -12.64 1.27
C VAL A 525 1.62 -12.65 0.22
N CYS A 526 0.84 -11.57 0.13
CA CYS A 526 -0.28 -11.50 -0.82
C CYS A 526 0.16 -11.72 -2.27
N LYS A 527 1.26 -11.08 -2.69
CA LYS A 527 1.75 -11.22 -4.07
C LYS A 527 2.31 -12.60 -4.36
N MET A 528 3.11 -13.16 -3.45
CA MET A 528 3.70 -14.49 -3.67
C MET A 528 2.63 -15.59 -3.70
N LEU A 529 1.57 -15.46 -2.89
CA LEU A 529 0.49 -16.43 -2.86
C LEU A 529 -0.41 -16.41 -4.11
N LEU A 530 -0.57 -15.26 -4.74
CA LEU A 530 -1.49 -15.08 -5.88
C LEU A 530 -0.77 -15.04 -7.25
N HIS A 531 0.55 -14.91 -7.27
CA HIS A 531 1.33 -14.84 -8.51
C HIS A 531 1.23 -16.11 -9.36
N ASP A 532 1.30 -17.29 -8.72
CA ASP A 532 1.30 -18.59 -9.42
C ASP A 532 -0.12 -19.15 -9.61
N GLY A 533 -1.15 -18.29 -9.56
CA GLY A 533 -2.55 -18.66 -9.81
C GLY A 533 -3.25 -19.35 -8.66
N GLY A 534 -2.73 -19.29 -7.43
CA GLY A 534 -3.36 -19.91 -6.26
C GLY A 534 -4.70 -19.27 -5.87
N VAL A 535 -5.67 -20.08 -5.44
CA VAL A 535 -6.90 -19.59 -4.80
C VAL A 535 -6.67 -19.51 -3.28
N VAL A 536 -6.66 -18.28 -2.77
CA VAL A 536 -6.25 -18.00 -1.39
C VAL A 536 -7.30 -17.10 -0.74
N SER A 537 -7.84 -17.55 0.39
CA SER A 537 -8.79 -16.76 1.17
C SER A 537 -8.07 -15.75 2.07
N THR A 538 -8.80 -14.74 2.56
CA THR A 538 -8.28 -13.80 3.58
C THR A 538 -7.72 -14.55 4.82
N ALA A 539 -8.37 -15.64 5.23
CA ALA A 539 -7.92 -16.46 6.36
C ALA A 539 -6.60 -17.20 6.05
N ASP A 540 -6.44 -17.71 4.83
CA ASP A 540 -5.19 -18.35 4.37
C ASP A 540 -4.03 -17.35 4.34
N ILE A 541 -4.29 -16.10 3.90
CA ILE A 541 -3.28 -15.02 3.90
C ILE A 541 -2.79 -14.75 5.33
N ILE A 542 -3.71 -14.60 6.29
CA ILE A 542 -3.36 -14.33 7.70
C ILE A 542 -2.59 -15.52 8.30
N THR A 543 -3.06 -16.75 8.05
CA THR A 543 -2.42 -17.97 8.55
C THR A 543 -1.01 -18.12 7.98
N THR A 544 -0.85 -17.90 6.68
CA THR A 544 0.45 -17.93 6.00
C THR A 544 1.38 -16.81 6.49
N PHE A 545 0.85 -15.61 6.76
CA PHE A 545 1.62 -14.50 7.29
C PHE A 545 2.31 -14.88 8.61
N PHE A 546 1.54 -15.40 9.57
CA PHE A 546 2.10 -15.78 10.87
C PHE A 546 3.09 -16.93 10.74
N ASP A 547 2.74 -17.97 9.97
CA ASP A 547 3.61 -19.12 9.76
C ASP A 547 4.95 -18.73 9.13
N HIS A 548 4.92 -17.98 8.03
CA HIS A 548 6.12 -17.52 7.32
C HIS A 548 7.03 -16.69 8.22
N TYR A 549 6.49 -15.68 8.92
CA TYR A 549 7.29 -14.77 9.73
C TYR A 549 7.71 -15.35 11.08
N SER A 550 7.08 -16.44 11.54
CA SER A 550 7.53 -17.20 12.72
C SER A 550 8.81 -18.00 12.48
N GLN A 551 9.11 -18.32 11.21
CA GLN A 551 10.26 -19.13 10.79
C GLN A 551 11.40 -18.30 10.17
N LEU A 552 11.19 -17.00 9.98
CA LEU A 552 12.15 -16.11 9.32
C LEU A 552 13.40 -15.88 10.20
N ASP A 553 14.60 -16.00 9.63
CA ASP A 553 15.83 -15.61 10.32
C ASP A 553 16.00 -14.09 10.24
N TRP A 554 15.41 -13.38 11.20
CA TRP A 554 15.48 -11.92 11.27
C TRP A 554 16.92 -11.36 11.26
N GLN A 555 17.93 -12.13 11.66
CA GLN A 555 19.34 -11.70 11.69
C GLN A 555 20.02 -11.77 10.33
N ARG A 556 19.53 -12.62 9.42
CA ARG A 556 20.15 -12.85 8.11
C ARG A 556 19.26 -12.44 6.95
N ASP A 557 17.97 -12.73 7.05
CA ASP A 557 17.01 -12.53 5.98
C ASP A 557 16.55 -11.07 5.85
N MET A 558 16.13 -10.71 4.64
CA MET A 558 15.54 -9.42 4.31
C MET A 558 14.13 -9.63 3.79
N VAL A 559 13.21 -8.77 4.20
CA VAL A 559 11.83 -8.77 3.72
C VAL A 559 11.66 -7.62 2.73
N PHE A 560 11.28 -7.96 1.50
CA PHE A 560 11.04 -6.99 0.44
C PHE A 560 10.02 -7.55 -0.56
N ASP A 561 9.47 -6.68 -1.40
CA ASP A 561 8.62 -7.07 -2.54
C ASP A 561 9.50 -7.51 -3.72
N PRO A 562 9.59 -8.82 -4.04
CA PRO A 562 10.45 -9.32 -5.11
C PRO A 562 9.99 -8.88 -6.51
N PHE A 563 8.71 -8.50 -6.65
CA PHE A 563 8.14 -8.05 -7.92
C PHE A 563 8.49 -6.59 -8.22
N PHE A 564 8.70 -5.78 -7.17
CA PHE A 564 9.26 -4.44 -7.31
C PHE A 564 10.79 -4.48 -7.49
N HIS A 565 11.48 -5.19 -6.62
CA HIS A 565 12.95 -5.22 -6.57
C HIS A 565 13.52 -6.39 -7.37
N LYS A 566 13.33 -6.34 -8.71
CA LYS A 566 13.83 -7.41 -9.61
C LYS A 566 15.35 -7.58 -9.58
N ASN A 567 16.08 -6.48 -9.32
CA ASN A 567 17.54 -6.46 -9.14
C ASN A 567 17.88 -5.64 -7.89
N LEU A 568 17.66 -6.22 -6.70
CA LEU A 568 17.89 -5.54 -5.43
C LEU A 568 19.40 -5.31 -5.20
N LYS A 569 19.81 -4.04 -5.14
CA LYS A 569 21.17 -3.63 -4.75
C LYS A 569 21.17 -3.07 -3.32
N TYR A 570 20.92 -3.93 -2.33
CA TYR A 570 20.92 -3.56 -0.91
C TYR A 570 21.95 -4.36 -0.12
N HIS A 571 22.76 -3.68 0.69
CA HIS A 571 23.75 -4.31 1.56
C HIS A 571 23.36 -4.06 3.01
N ARG A 572 22.90 -5.13 3.68
CA ARG A 572 22.57 -5.11 5.11
C ARG A 572 23.80 -4.80 5.94
N THR A 573 23.64 -3.90 6.91
CA THR A 573 24.65 -3.60 7.91
C THR A 573 24.44 -4.44 9.17
N PRO A 574 25.50 -4.79 9.93
CA PRO A 574 25.35 -5.57 11.17
C PRO A 574 24.52 -4.89 12.27
N ARG A 575 24.27 -3.58 12.16
CA ARG A 575 23.46 -2.81 13.12
C ARG A 575 21.96 -2.93 12.88
N GLU A 576 21.56 -3.39 11.69
CA GLU A 576 20.15 -3.53 11.35
C GLU A 576 19.61 -4.85 11.90
N ALA A 577 18.88 -4.78 13.02
CA ALA A 577 18.28 -5.96 13.64
C ALA A 577 17.15 -6.56 12.79
N MET A 578 16.40 -5.71 12.07
CA MET A 578 15.29 -6.08 11.21
C MET A 578 15.40 -5.30 9.88
N CYS A 579 15.30 -6.02 8.75
CA CYS A 579 15.40 -5.43 7.41
C CYS A 579 14.06 -5.56 6.67
N LEU A 580 13.26 -4.48 6.73
CA LEU A 580 11.99 -4.37 6.01
C LEU A 580 12.15 -3.31 4.90
N LEU A 581 12.43 -3.75 3.69
CA LEU A 581 12.72 -2.85 2.57
C LEU A 581 11.42 -2.41 1.89
N GLY A 582 11.15 -1.10 1.92
CA GLY A 582 10.09 -0.47 1.14
C GLY A 582 10.43 -0.40 -0.35
N TRP A 583 9.63 0.34 -1.12
CA TRP A 583 9.72 0.36 -2.58
C TRP A 583 10.67 1.44 -3.09
N HIS A 584 10.30 2.72 -3.01
CA HIS A 584 11.09 3.77 -3.63
C HIS A 584 12.26 4.25 -2.77
N SER A 585 13.40 4.54 -3.40
CA SER A 585 14.53 5.25 -2.79
C SER A 585 14.09 6.63 -2.24
N PRO A 586 14.73 7.18 -1.20
CA PRO A 586 16.13 6.89 -0.84
C PRO A 586 16.37 6.09 0.45
N THR A 587 15.40 6.00 1.35
CA THR A 587 15.50 5.15 2.55
C THR A 587 14.69 3.89 2.32
N LEU A 588 15.38 2.78 1.97
CA LEU A 588 14.74 1.51 1.69
C LEU A 588 14.35 0.76 2.97
N ASN A 589 15.28 0.53 3.90
CA ASN A 589 14.92 -0.09 5.17
C ASN A 589 14.05 0.86 5.99
N THR A 590 12.83 0.42 6.26
CA THR A 590 11.82 1.18 7.02
C THR A 590 11.93 0.95 8.52
N ALA A 591 12.58 -0.15 8.94
CA ALA A 591 12.67 -0.61 10.33
C ALA A 591 13.92 -0.12 11.08
N LEU A 592 14.37 1.11 10.82
CA LEU A 592 15.64 1.64 11.38
C LEU A 592 15.64 1.80 12.91
N THR A 593 14.47 1.89 13.54
CA THR A 593 14.33 1.98 15.01
C THR A 593 14.30 0.61 15.68
N ALA A 594 14.13 -0.47 14.92
CA ALA A 594 14.09 -1.81 15.47
C ALA A 594 15.48 -2.23 15.94
N SER A 595 15.52 -2.72 17.17
CA SER A 595 16.72 -3.24 17.81
C SER A 595 16.62 -4.76 17.98
N VAL A 596 17.75 -5.40 18.30
CA VAL A 596 17.82 -6.85 18.58
C VAL A 596 16.78 -7.28 19.62
N PRO A 597 16.64 -6.66 20.81
CA PRO A 597 15.64 -7.08 21.79
C PRO A 597 14.21 -6.92 21.28
N THR A 598 13.87 -5.80 20.62
CA THR A 598 12.52 -5.60 20.06
C THR A 598 12.19 -6.59 18.94
N THR A 599 13.19 -6.97 18.13
CA THR A 599 13.02 -7.95 17.05
C THR A 599 12.80 -9.36 17.61
N LYS A 600 13.51 -9.73 18.68
CA LYS A 600 13.26 -10.99 19.41
C LYS A 600 11.84 -11.05 19.96
N ILE A 601 11.34 -9.96 20.54
CA ILE A 601 9.96 -9.88 21.05
C ILE A 601 8.95 -10.06 19.92
N ILE A 602 9.13 -9.35 18.78
CA ILE A 602 8.28 -9.51 17.60
C ILE A 602 8.27 -10.97 17.12
N SER A 603 9.46 -11.59 17.02
CA SER A 603 9.61 -12.98 16.61
C SER A 603 8.88 -13.94 17.55
N ALA A 604 9.04 -13.78 18.87
CA ALA A 604 8.38 -14.61 19.87
C ALA A 604 6.84 -14.51 19.77
N GLU A 605 6.31 -13.30 19.59
CA GLU A 605 4.87 -13.09 19.41
C GLU A 605 4.33 -13.70 18.12
N LEU A 606 5.10 -13.65 17.01
CA LEU A 606 4.74 -14.34 15.76
C LEU A 606 4.73 -15.86 15.92
N CYS A 607 5.71 -16.44 16.64
CA CYS A 607 5.73 -17.87 16.98
C CYS A 607 4.54 -18.25 17.86
N GLN A 608 4.17 -17.41 18.83
CA GLN A 608 3.01 -17.65 19.68
C GLN A 608 1.71 -17.59 18.87
N ALA A 609 1.54 -16.63 17.98
CA ALA A 609 0.38 -16.52 17.10
C ALA A 609 0.24 -17.75 16.20
N THR A 610 1.34 -18.24 15.62
CA THR A 610 1.36 -19.47 14.81
C THR A 610 0.98 -20.71 15.62
N THR A 611 1.52 -20.81 16.83
CA THR A 611 1.18 -21.89 17.77
C THR A 611 -0.30 -21.85 18.13
N GLN A 612 -0.83 -20.66 18.41
CA GLN A 612 -2.25 -20.46 18.72
C GLN A 612 -3.12 -20.87 17.52
N LEU A 613 -2.81 -20.42 16.31
CA LEU A 613 -3.52 -20.78 15.09
C LEU A 613 -3.49 -22.29 14.79
N SER A 614 -2.50 -23.02 15.32
CA SER A 614 -2.38 -24.46 15.11
C SER A 614 -3.14 -25.30 16.15
N ARG A 615 -3.76 -24.69 17.17
CA ARG A 615 -4.54 -25.41 18.20
C ARG A 615 -5.98 -25.67 17.74
N ASP A 616 -6.50 -26.84 18.06
CA ASP A 616 -7.90 -27.18 17.83
C ASP A 616 -8.85 -26.27 18.63
N GLY A 617 -9.94 -25.81 17.99
CA GLY A 617 -10.93 -24.93 18.62
C GLY A 617 -10.54 -23.44 18.67
N THR A 618 -9.45 -23.04 18.02
CA THR A 618 -9.03 -21.64 17.95
C THR A 618 -10.07 -20.77 17.23
N SER A 619 -10.31 -19.58 17.79
CA SER A 619 -11.23 -18.59 17.24
C SER A 619 -10.52 -17.26 16.94
N TRP A 620 -11.07 -16.48 16.01
CA TRP A 620 -10.57 -15.13 15.71
C TRP A 620 -10.60 -14.22 16.95
N GLN A 621 -11.57 -14.42 17.85
CA GLN A 621 -11.66 -13.68 19.10
C GLN A 621 -10.46 -13.93 20.00
N SER A 622 -9.98 -15.17 20.07
CA SER A 622 -8.81 -15.54 20.87
C SER A 622 -7.52 -14.90 20.34
N LEU A 623 -7.37 -14.80 19.01
CA LEU A 623 -6.18 -14.23 18.39
C LEU A 623 -6.15 -12.71 18.52
N LEU A 624 -7.29 -12.06 18.29
CA LEU A 624 -7.43 -10.60 18.35
C LEU A 624 -7.60 -10.07 19.79
N SER A 625 -7.74 -10.97 20.77
CA SER A 625 -7.85 -10.67 22.20
C SER A 625 -9.01 -9.70 22.52
N ILE A 626 -10.24 -10.08 22.16
CA ILE A 626 -11.44 -9.28 22.47
C ILE A 626 -11.59 -9.10 23.99
N PRO A 627 -11.83 -7.88 24.50
CA PRO A 627 -12.17 -7.68 25.90
C PRO A 627 -13.48 -8.39 26.24
N ASP A 628 -13.48 -9.25 27.26
CA ASP A 628 -14.73 -9.68 27.88
C ASP A 628 -15.48 -8.44 28.43
N SER A 629 -16.81 -8.49 28.41
CA SER A 629 -17.72 -7.39 28.81
C SER A 629 -17.57 -6.93 30.27
N SER A 630 -16.62 -7.47 31.02
CA SER A 630 -16.30 -7.20 32.42
C SER A 630 -15.09 -6.27 32.63
N HIS A 631 -14.38 -5.84 31.58
CA HIS A 631 -13.18 -5.01 31.73
C HIS A 631 -13.46 -3.50 31.83
N SER A 632 -12.65 -2.80 32.62
CA SER A 632 -12.70 -1.33 32.75
C SER A 632 -12.41 -0.68 31.39
N LYS A 633 -13.11 0.42 31.08
CA LYS A 633 -13.01 1.13 29.78
C LYS A 633 -11.57 1.53 29.39
N ASN A 634 -10.67 1.64 30.36
CA ASN A 634 -9.33 2.21 30.19
C ASN A 634 -8.19 1.18 30.33
N MET A 635 -8.48 -0.13 30.48
CA MET A 635 -7.45 -1.19 30.49
C MET A 635 -7.72 -2.23 29.41
N THR A 636 -6.76 -2.42 28.50
CA THR A 636 -6.87 -3.47 27.47
C THR A 636 -6.46 -4.85 28.04
N PRO A 637 -7.03 -5.96 27.53
CA PRO A 637 -6.63 -7.31 27.93
C PRO A 637 -5.12 -7.56 27.77
N GLY A 638 -4.54 -7.01 26.69
CA GLY A 638 -3.11 -7.06 26.42
C GLY A 638 -2.25 -6.37 27.49
N ALA A 639 -2.62 -5.15 27.88
CA ALA A 639 -1.90 -4.41 28.92
C ALA A 639 -2.03 -5.08 30.29
N SER A 640 -3.21 -5.61 30.62
CA SER A 640 -3.43 -6.39 31.83
C SER A 640 -2.58 -7.67 31.84
N ASN A 641 -2.52 -8.40 30.72
CA ASN A 641 -1.66 -9.57 30.57
C ASN A 641 -0.17 -9.21 30.68
N PHE A 642 0.25 -8.07 30.12
CA PHE A 642 1.62 -7.56 30.26
C PHE A 642 1.98 -7.30 31.73
N LEU A 643 1.15 -6.56 32.48
CA LEU A 643 1.33 -6.37 33.93
C LEU A 643 1.31 -7.72 34.68
N GLY A 644 0.50 -8.65 34.17
CA GLY A 644 0.37 -10.05 34.58
C GLY A 644 1.64 -10.89 34.45
N SER A 645 2.44 -10.63 33.41
CA SER A 645 3.48 -11.56 32.93
C SER A 645 4.83 -11.38 33.61
N PHE A 646 5.11 -10.20 34.16
CA PHE A 646 6.42 -9.89 34.76
C PHE A 646 6.34 -9.70 36.27
N ARG A 647 7.41 -10.10 36.96
CA ARG A 647 7.56 -9.92 38.43
C ARG A 647 8.21 -8.59 38.79
N SER A 648 9.03 -8.06 37.90
CA SER A 648 9.79 -6.82 38.07
C SER A 648 9.71 -5.99 36.81
N PHE A 649 9.72 -4.66 36.99
CA PHE A 649 9.62 -3.70 35.91
C PHE A 649 10.67 -2.61 36.08
N ILE A 650 11.14 -2.06 34.97
CA ILE A 650 11.70 -0.70 34.95
C ILE A 650 10.52 0.25 34.85
N ASN A 651 10.40 1.17 35.80
CA ASN A 651 9.44 2.25 35.80
C ASN A 651 10.11 3.55 35.37
N LEU A 652 9.73 4.03 34.18
CA LEU A 652 10.13 5.33 33.66
C LEU A 652 9.02 6.33 34.00
N ARG A 653 9.12 6.94 35.19
CA ARG A 653 8.08 7.83 35.72
C ARG A 653 8.39 9.27 35.33
N VAL A 654 7.41 9.92 34.74
CA VAL A 654 7.45 11.34 34.39
C VAL A 654 6.34 12.08 35.13
N HIS A 655 6.70 13.20 35.73
CA HIS A 655 5.76 14.13 36.35
C HIS A 655 5.99 15.50 35.71
N TYR A 656 4.93 16.13 35.21
CA TYR A 656 4.95 17.46 34.64
C TYR A 656 3.87 18.28 35.33
N TRP A 657 4.20 19.47 35.81
CA TRP A 657 3.27 20.38 36.49
C TRP A 657 3.34 21.80 35.91
N GLY A 658 3.89 21.95 34.71
CA GLY A 658 3.94 23.22 34.01
C GLY A 658 2.60 23.61 33.40
N ALA A 659 2.33 24.92 33.29
CA ALA A 659 1.09 25.44 32.72
C ALA A 659 0.94 25.13 31.22
N SER A 660 2.05 25.00 30.48
CA SER A 660 2.04 24.76 29.03
C SER A 660 1.86 23.28 28.69
N LEU A 661 0.72 22.89 28.12
CA LEU A 661 0.50 21.51 27.65
C LEU A 661 1.43 21.13 26.50
N GLU A 662 1.88 22.09 25.69
CA GLU A 662 2.81 21.86 24.59
C GLU A 662 4.19 21.40 25.10
N ARG A 663 4.73 22.09 26.11
CA ARG A 663 6.00 21.70 26.73
C ARG A 663 5.93 20.30 27.33
N GLY A 664 4.82 19.97 27.99
CA GLY A 664 4.56 18.61 28.48
C GLY A 664 4.51 17.56 27.36
N SER A 665 3.80 17.84 26.26
CA SER A 665 3.75 16.97 25.09
C SER A 665 5.13 16.75 24.45
N ARG A 666 5.94 17.81 24.34
CA ARG A 666 7.31 17.75 23.82
C ARG A 666 8.23 16.92 24.72
N LEU A 667 8.13 17.07 26.04
CA LEU A 667 8.88 16.27 27.01
C LEU A 667 8.55 14.78 26.87
N VAL A 668 7.26 14.44 26.82
CA VAL A 668 6.83 13.04 26.64
C VAL A 668 7.33 12.51 25.30
N GLY A 669 7.13 13.24 24.21
CA GLY A 669 7.58 12.82 22.87
C GLY A 669 9.10 12.61 22.80
N TRP A 670 9.88 13.44 23.51
CA TRP A 670 11.31 13.27 23.68
C TRP A 670 11.65 11.97 24.41
N LEU A 671 11.04 11.71 25.56
CA LEU A 671 11.22 10.48 26.33
C LEU A 671 10.92 9.23 25.48
N GLU A 672 9.78 9.21 24.79
CA GLU A 672 9.38 8.10 23.93
C GLU A 672 10.41 7.80 22.82
N SER A 673 10.99 8.85 22.23
CA SER A 673 12.00 8.71 21.17
C SER A 673 13.30 8.04 21.66
N ARG A 674 13.54 8.02 22.98
CA ARG A 674 14.74 7.45 23.62
C ARG A 674 14.50 6.09 24.27
N CYS A 675 13.26 5.64 24.42
CA CYS A 675 12.97 4.33 25.01
C CYS A 675 13.59 3.16 24.23
N ALA A 676 13.66 3.23 22.90
CA ALA A 676 14.30 2.18 22.09
C ALA A 676 15.81 2.07 22.39
N SER A 677 16.52 3.19 22.62
CA SER A 677 17.93 3.18 23.01
C SER A 677 18.14 2.60 24.41
N LEU A 678 17.21 2.83 25.36
CA LEU A 678 17.28 2.19 26.67
C LEU A 678 17.28 0.66 26.56
N LEU A 679 16.41 0.10 25.73
CA LEU A 679 16.36 -1.36 25.53
C LEU A 679 17.67 -1.91 24.94
N VAL A 680 18.32 -1.15 24.05
CA VAL A 680 19.63 -1.50 23.49
C VAL A 680 20.70 -1.51 24.59
N ASP A 681 20.71 -0.49 25.45
CA ASP A 681 21.69 -0.38 26.53
C ASP A 681 21.49 -1.47 27.60
N VAL A 682 20.24 -1.79 27.95
CA VAL A 682 19.91 -2.91 28.85
C VAL A 682 20.41 -4.22 28.24
N ASN A 683 20.06 -4.53 27.00
CA ASN A 683 20.51 -5.77 26.34
C ASN A 683 22.03 -5.85 26.18
N LYS A 684 22.74 -4.71 26.09
CA LYS A 684 24.21 -4.67 25.98
C LYS A 684 24.91 -4.88 27.33
N ARG A 685 24.34 -4.33 28.41
CA ARG A 685 24.96 -4.34 29.76
C ARG A 685 24.50 -5.51 30.63
N VAL A 686 23.33 -6.05 30.35
CA VAL A 686 22.72 -7.17 31.08
C VAL A 686 22.05 -8.12 30.06
N PRO A 687 22.84 -8.83 29.24
CA PRO A 687 22.32 -9.68 28.17
C PRO A 687 21.49 -10.88 28.65
N GLU A 688 21.59 -11.24 29.93
CA GLU A 688 20.81 -12.32 30.55
C GLU A 688 19.34 -11.95 30.77
N LEU A 689 19.02 -10.65 30.76
CA LEU A 689 17.67 -10.12 30.92
C LEU A 689 17.03 -9.78 29.57
N SER A 690 15.82 -10.28 29.38
CA SER A 690 14.88 -9.79 28.36
C SER A 690 14.10 -8.60 28.91
N ALA A 691 14.19 -7.47 28.20
CA ALA A 691 13.51 -6.23 28.53
C ALA A 691 12.42 -5.93 27.50
N ARG A 692 11.15 -5.93 27.92
CA ARG A 692 9.99 -5.68 27.05
C ARG A 692 9.24 -4.43 27.48
N ILE A 693 9.30 -3.37 26.67
CA ILE A 693 8.49 -2.16 26.92
C ILE A 693 7.06 -2.35 26.41
N TRP A 694 6.08 -1.90 27.20
CA TRP A 694 4.72 -1.73 26.70
C TRP A 694 4.60 -0.35 26.02
N PRO A 695 4.13 -0.25 24.77
CA PRO A 695 4.19 0.97 23.97
C PRO A 695 3.06 1.98 24.29
N ALA A 696 2.66 2.08 25.55
CA ALA A 696 1.68 3.02 26.05
C ALA A 696 2.00 3.41 27.50
N ARG A 697 1.48 4.57 27.91
CA ARG A 697 1.67 5.11 29.26
C ARG A 697 0.66 4.52 30.22
N PHE A 698 1.11 4.29 31.45
CA PHE A 698 0.28 3.94 32.58
C PHE A 698 0.14 5.15 33.51
N VAL A 699 -1.05 5.37 34.02
CA VAL A 699 -1.39 6.41 34.99
C VAL A 699 -2.09 5.76 36.18
N ASP A 700 -1.95 6.36 37.35
CA ASP A 700 -2.56 5.87 38.59
C ASP A 700 -4.06 6.19 38.61
N SER A 701 -4.89 5.18 38.87
CA SER A 701 -6.35 5.32 39.02
C SER A 701 -6.74 6.40 40.04
N SER A 702 -5.96 6.58 41.12
CA SER A 702 -6.22 7.58 42.16
C SER A 702 -5.98 9.03 41.73
N SER A 703 -5.14 9.25 40.70
CA SER A 703 -4.80 10.59 40.19
C SER A 703 -5.83 11.17 39.22
N SER A 704 -6.81 10.36 38.78
CA SER A 704 -7.78 10.72 37.73
C SER A 704 -8.95 11.57 38.23
N GLU A 705 -9.15 11.68 39.55
CA GLU A 705 -10.20 12.52 40.15
C GLU A 705 -9.81 14.01 40.26
N ALA A 706 -8.54 14.36 40.08
CA ALA A 706 -8.07 15.75 40.04
C ALA A 706 -8.33 16.40 38.66
N LYS A 707 -9.60 16.52 38.25
CA LYS A 707 -10.02 17.32 37.07
C LYS A 707 -9.83 18.84 37.25
N GLY A 708 -9.02 19.29 38.22
CA GLY A 708 -9.00 20.68 38.69
C GLY A 708 -7.80 21.54 38.30
N THR A 709 -6.67 20.97 37.87
CA THR A 709 -5.45 21.73 37.57
C THR A 709 -4.94 21.44 36.16
N GLN A 710 -5.24 22.34 35.21
CA GLN A 710 -4.58 22.37 33.91
C GLN A 710 -3.06 22.42 34.11
N GLY A 711 -2.37 21.34 33.77
CA GLY A 711 -0.90 21.27 33.80
C GLY A 711 -0.29 20.14 34.62
N ASP A 712 -1.02 19.57 35.59
CA ASP A 712 -0.48 18.47 36.43
C ASP A 712 -0.71 17.10 35.78
N TYR A 713 0.39 16.41 35.48
CA TYR A 713 0.44 15.13 34.78
C TYR A 713 1.48 14.20 35.38
N GLN A 714 1.05 13.03 35.83
CA GLN A 714 1.94 11.97 36.29
C GLN A 714 1.66 10.69 35.48
N GLY A 715 2.67 10.19 34.78
CA GLY A 715 2.58 8.99 33.96
C GLY A 715 3.83 8.13 34.02
N SER A 716 3.72 6.88 33.61
CA SER A 716 4.81 5.89 33.66
C SER A 716 4.86 5.05 32.39
N TYR A 717 6.06 4.84 31.84
CA TYR A 717 6.30 3.75 30.89
C TYR A 717 6.91 2.57 31.63
N LEU A 718 6.40 1.38 31.36
CA LEU A 718 6.84 0.15 32.03
C LEU A 718 7.59 -0.76 31.07
N VAL A 719 8.75 -1.24 31.52
CA VAL A 719 9.55 -2.27 30.84
C VAL A 719 9.56 -3.51 31.71
N GLY A 720 8.87 -4.57 31.28
CA GLY A 720 8.89 -5.86 31.95
C GLY A 720 10.26 -6.53 31.83
N LEU A 721 10.74 -7.10 32.94
CA LEU A 721 12.03 -7.79 33.01
C LEU A 721 11.82 -9.28 33.27
N GLU A 722 12.46 -10.11 32.46
CA GLU A 722 12.45 -11.57 32.56
C GLU A 722 13.83 -12.15 32.25
N TRP A 723 14.21 -13.23 32.94
CA TRP A 723 15.47 -13.93 32.69
C TRP A 723 15.32 -14.85 31.47
N MET A 724 16.27 -14.78 30.52
CA MET A 724 16.15 -15.56 29.27
C MET A 724 16.28 -17.08 29.48
N ASN A 725 17.00 -17.52 30.51
CA ASN A 725 17.15 -18.94 30.86
C ASN A 725 16.37 -19.22 32.15
N SER A 726 15.10 -19.62 32.03
CA SER A 726 14.24 -19.91 33.18
C SER A 726 14.61 -21.19 33.95
N ASP A 727 15.41 -22.06 33.34
CA ASP A 727 15.68 -23.42 33.85
C ASP A 727 16.83 -23.47 34.86
N GLU A 728 17.72 -22.46 34.85
CA GLU A 728 18.76 -22.27 35.86
C GLU A 728 18.47 -21.00 36.65
N LYS A 729 18.22 -21.13 37.96
CA LYS A 729 18.09 -19.94 38.81
C LYS A 729 19.42 -19.18 38.79
N PRO A 730 19.42 -17.87 38.48
CA PRO A 730 20.64 -17.08 38.46
C PRO A 730 21.30 -17.14 39.84
N SER A 731 22.62 -17.23 39.87
CA SER A 731 23.35 -17.22 41.13
C SER A 731 23.15 -15.88 41.84
N LYS A 732 23.45 -15.84 43.14
CA LYS A 732 23.36 -14.60 43.91
C LYS A 732 24.29 -13.52 43.34
N ASP A 733 25.47 -13.93 42.87
CA ASP A 733 26.47 -13.03 42.30
C ASP A 733 26.01 -12.48 40.93
N ASP A 734 25.37 -13.31 40.10
CA ASP A 734 24.78 -12.88 38.82
C ASP A 734 23.65 -11.87 39.04
N LEU A 735 22.81 -12.11 40.05
CA LEU A 735 21.74 -11.19 40.43
C LEU A 735 22.29 -9.83 40.89
N GLU A 736 23.32 -9.83 41.72
CA GLU A 736 23.96 -8.60 42.20
C GLU A 736 24.64 -7.84 41.05
N ALA A 737 25.35 -8.55 40.16
CA ALA A 737 25.99 -7.97 38.98
C ALA A 737 24.96 -7.38 38.01
N ALA A 738 23.90 -8.12 37.67
CA ALA A 738 22.81 -7.65 36.81
C ALA A 738 22.10 -6.42 37.41
N HIS A 739 21.84 -6.43 38.72
CA HIS A 739 21.21 -5.30 39.40
C HIS A 739 22.10 -4.04 39.39
N SER A 740 23.40 -4.21 39.62
CA SER A 740 24.38 -3.11 39.58
C SER A 740 24.49 -2.51 38.17
N ASN A 741 24.64 -3.36 37.15
CA ASN A 741 24.72 -2.95 35.75
C ASN A 741 23.43 -2.27 35.28
N LEU A 742 22.27 -2.81 35.64
CA LEU A 742 20.99 -2.21 35.31
C LEU A 742 20.83 -0.84 35.97
N ARG A 743 21.21 -0.69 37.24
CA ARG A 743 21.19 0.61 37.92
C ARG A 743 22.07 1.64 37.21
N ALA A 744 23.27 1.25 36.76
CA ALA A 744 24.16 2.13 36.01
C ALA A 744 23.54 2.58 34.66
N VAL A 745 22.88 1.67 33.94
CA VAL A 745 22.14 2.00 32.70
C VAL A 745 21.02 3.00 32.97
N LEU A 746 20.22 2.77 34.01
CA LEU A 746 19.09 3.64 34.35
C LEU A 746 19.55 5.04 34.77
N GLN A 747 20.61 5.14 35.57
CA GLN A 747 21.21 6.44 35.93
C GLN A 747 21.74 7.20 34.71
N GLN A 748 22.36 6.50 33.76
CA GLN A 748 22.82 7.13 32.53
C GLN A 748 21.64 7.62 31.67
N PHE A 749 20.56 6.83 31.60
CA PHE A 749 19.34 7.20 30.88
C PHE A 749 18.63 8.40 31.52
N GLU A 750 18.51 8.41 32.86
CA GLU A 750 17.95 9.53 33.61
C GLU A 750 18.74 10.82 33.36
N LYS A 751 20.07 10.75 33.43
CA LYS A 751 20.93 11.89 33.09
C LYS A 751 20.72 12.36 31.65
N LEU A 752 20.59 11.46 30.68
CA LEU A 752 20.35 11.81 29.28
C LEU A 752 19.05 12.62 29.12
N ILE A 753 17.96 12.17 29.74
CA ILE A 753 16.66 12.86 29.66
C ILE A 753 16.72 14.23 30.33
N MET A 754 17.30 14.31 31.54
CA MET A 754 17.35 15.55 32.31
C MET A 754 18.34 16.59 31.78
N SER A 755 19.33 16.17 30.98
CA SER A 755 20.37 17.08 30.46
C SER A 755 19.95 17.89 29.23
N ASP A 756 18.82 17.58 28.59
CA ASP A 756 18.36 18.27 27.39
C ASP A 756 17.41 19.42 27.74
N GLU A 757 17.99 20.61 27.95
CA GLU A 757 17.28 21.85 28.35
C GLU A 757 16.20 22.28 27.34
N LYS A 758 16.22 21.75 26.11
CA LYS A 758 15.18 22.04 25.09
C LYS A 758 13.86 21.33 25.38
N TYR A 759 13.91 20.22 26.11
CA TYR A 759 12.75 19.36 26.37
C TYR A 759 12.47 19.17 27.85
N PHE A 760 13.47 19.31 28.73
CA PHE A 760 13.34 19.11 30.16
C PHE A 760 13.63 20.40 30.93
N ASP A 761 12.69 20.79 31.80
CA ASP A 761 12.84 21.91 32.72
C ASP A 761 12.62 21.41 34.16
N PRO A 762 13.66 21.40 35.01
CA PRO A 762 13.57 20.94 36.40
C PRO A 762 12.54 21.70 37.26
N ASN A 763 12.15 22.92 36.87
CA ASN A 763 11.18 23.72 37.63
C ASN A 763 9.74 23.30 37.36
N THR A 764 9.48 22.62 36.25
CA THR A 764 8.15 22.23 35.78
C THR A 764 8.01 20.74 35.50
N SER A 765 9.10 19.98 35.62
CA SER A 765 9.18 18.57 35.25
C SER A 765 10.08 17.77 36.20
N TRP A 766 9.72 16.53 36.44
CA TRP A 766 10.53 15.53 37.13
C TRP A 766 10.51 14.22 36.35
N PHE A 767 11.64 13.54 36.33
CA PHE A 767 11.81 12.25 35.68
C PHE A 767 12.61 11.31 36.58
N SER A 768 12.25 10.03 36.59
CA SER A 768 13.07 8.99 37.21
C SER A 768 12.98 7.68 36.43
N ALA A 769 14.05 6.90 36.49
CA ALA A 769 14.12 5.56 35.92
C ALA A 769 14.55 4.57 37.00
N THR A 770 13.63 3.76 37.50
CA THR A 770 13.88 2.87 38.65
C THR A 770 13.39 1.45 38.41
N VAL A 771 13.94 0.47 39.13
CA VAL A 771 13.45 -0.91 39.10
C VAL A 771 12.45 -1.09 40.24
N VAL A 772 11.26 -1.56 39.93
CA VAL A 772 10.17 -1.77 40.89
C VAL A 772 9.64 -3.20 40.80
N LYS A 773 9.13 -3.72 41.92
CA LYS A 773 8.41 -5.00 41.93
C LYS A 773 6.97 -4.79 41.47
N ARG A 774 6.34 -5.83 40.94
CA ARG A 774 4.91 -5.77 40.59
C ARG A 774 4.01 -5.36 41.77
N SER A 775 4.35 -5.78 42.99
CA SER A 775 3.62 -5.42 44.21
C SER A 775 3.73 -3.94 44.60
N GLU A 776 4.67 -3.20 44.01
CA GLU A 776 4.90 -1.78 44.24
C GLU A 776 4.25 -0.90 43.16
N LEU A 777 3.61 -1.53 42.16
CA LEU A 777 2.79 -0.82 41.18
C LEU A 777 1.38 -0.64 41.76
N ASP A 778 0.91 0.60 41.79
CA ASP A 778 -0.44 0.97 42.20
C ASP A 778 -1.50 0.43 41.20
N ASP A 779 -2.78 0.74 41.43
CA ASP A 779 -3.83 0.41 40.45
C ASP A 779 -3.66 1.30 39.21
N LEU A 780 -3.02 0.74 38.18
CA LEU A 780 -2.68 1.43 36.94
C LEU A 780 -3.74 1.20 35.87
N HIS A 781 -4.00 2.21 35.05
CA HIS A 781 -4.72 2.08 33.78
C HIS A 781 -3.97 2.76 32.64
N LEU A 782 -4.39 2.50 31.39
CA LEU A 782 -3.76 3.13 30.24
C LEU A 782 -4.21 4.59 30.15
N ASP A 783 -3.23 5.46 29.91
CA ASP A 783 -3.45 6.89 29.75
C ASP A 783 -4.23 7.18 28.46
N ASP A 784 -5.43 7.75 28.61
CA ASP A 784 -6.29 8.23 27.52
C ASP A 784 -6.20 9.76 27.32
N ARG A 785 -5.33 10.45 28.08
CA ARG A 785 -5.21 11.91 28.03
C ARG A 785 -4.71 12.37 26.67
N GLU A 786 -5.56 13.12 25.98
CA GLU A 786 -5.14 13.96 24.88
C GLU A 786 -4.43 15.19 25.45
N TRP A 787 -3.16 15.40 25.06
CA TRP A 787 -2.46 16.64 25.36
C TRP A 787 -3.17 17.73 24.57
N GLY A 788 -3.91 18.57 25.29
CA GLY A 788 -4.82 19.57 24.74
C GLY A 788 -4.18 20.50 23.72
N VAL A 789 -5.03 21.15 22.96
CA VAL A 789 -4.67 21.97 21.81
C VAL A 789 -4.04 23.29 22.23
N HIS A 790 -3.04 23.69 21.45
CA HIS A 790 -2.41 25.00 21.46
C HIS A 790 -3.48 26.10 21.57
N VAL A 791 -3.46 26.84 22.67
CA VAL A 791 -4.25 28.07 22.83
C VAL A 791 -3.31 29.22 22.54
N ASP A 792 -3.68 30.07 21.58
CA ASP A 792 -2.96 31.25 21.06
C ASP A 792 -2.72 32.33 22.15
N GLY A 793 -1.99 32.01 23.22
CA GLY A 793 -1.72 32.92 24.34
C GLY A 793 -0.29 32.96 24.86
N ASP A 794 0.57 32.01 24.47
CA ASP A 794 1.98 31.95 24.90
C ASP A 794 2.89 32.04 23.66
N ASP A 795 2.83 33.16 22.94
CA ASP A 795 3.75 33.49 21.84
C ASP A 795 5.03 34.19 22.34
N ASP A 796 5.56 33.74 23.48
CA ASP A 796 6.72 34.36 24.13
C ASP A 796 8.05 33.61 23.86
N SER A 797 8.11 32.74 22.83
CA SER A 797 9.40 32.16 22.42
C SER A 797 9.70 32.04 20.93
N ASP A 798 8.88 32.62 20.04
CA ASP A 798 9.14 32.64 18.59
C ASP A 798 9.68 34.00 18.10
N THR A 799 10.43 34.72 18.94
CA THR A 799 11.12 35.99 18.57
C THR A 799 12.19 35.82 17.49
N GLU A 800 12.59 34.59 17.13
CA GLU A 800 13.41 34.30 15.95
C GLU A 800 12.59 34.06 14.67
N ASP A 801 11.35 33.55 14.78
CA ASP A 801 10.46 33.29 13.63
C ASP A 801 9.75 34.60 13.18
N GLU A 802 9.50 35.57 14.07
CA GLU A 802 8.94 36.90 13.69
C GLU A 802 9.90 37.69 12.78
N LYS A 803 11.23 37.60 13.00
CA LYS A 803 12.22 38.23 12.11
C LYS A 803 12.29 37.55 10.74
N GLU A 804 12.01 36.25 10.67
CA GLU A 804 11.88 35.53 9.39
C GLU A 804 10.56 35.83 8.68
N ASP A 805 9.51 36.29 9.36
CA ASP A 805 8.22 36.66 8.77
C ASP A 805 8.23 38.13 8.26
N ASP A 806 8.92 39.05 8.94
CA ASP A 806 9.10 40.46 8.49
C ASP A 806 9.92 40.58 7.19
N ASP A 807 11.01 39.81 7.05
CA ASP A 807 11.81 39.74 5.80
C ASP A 807 11.00 39.10 4.64
N VAL A 808 9.87 38.45 4.93
CA VAL A 808 9.07 37.68 3.96
C VAL A 808 7.85 38.44 3.46
N ASP A 809 7.28 39.33 4.26
CA ASP A 809 6.31 40.28 3.72
C ASP A 809 6.96 41.13 2.62
N GLU A 810 8.25 41.49 2.73
CA GLU A 810 8.99 42.14 1.64
C GLU A 810 9.17 41.22 0.40
N GLU A 811 9.59 39.96 0.56
CA GLU A 811 9.80 39.02 -0.57
C GLU A 811 8.47 38.59 -1.26
N TYR A 812 7.38 38.49 -0.50
CA TYR A 812 6.04 38.17 -1.00
C TYR A 812 5.39 39.38 -1.70
N GLN A 813 5.59 40.59 -1.17
CA GLN A 813 5.23 41.84 -1.84
C GLN A 813 6.05 42.04 -3.13
N GLU A 814 7.34 41.71 -3.13
CA GLU A 814 8.17 41.71 -4.34
C GLU A 814 7.67 40.68 -5.38
N TRP A 815 7.30 39.47 -4.97
CA TRP A 815 6.77 38.45 -5.88
C TRP A 815 5.41 38.85 -6.49
N LEU A 816 4.53 39.47 -5.69
CA LEU A 816 3.27 40.06 -6.17
C LEU A 816 3.54 41.24 -7.12
N ALA A 817 4.48 42.11 -6.78
CA ALA A 817 4.87 43.27 -7.59
C ALA A 817 5.48 42.84 -8.94
N ASP A 818 6.30 41.80 -8.97
CA ASP A 818 6.96 41.28 -10.19
C ASP A 818 5.95 40.60 -11.14
N LYS A 819 4.84 40.07 -10.62
CA LYS A 819 3.68 39.57 -11.39
C LYS A 819 2.81 40.69 -11.96
N VAL A 820 2.61 41.78 -11.21
CA VAL A 820 1.85 42.96 -11.66
C VAL A 820 2.64 43.75 -12.71
N ALA A 821 3.95 43.88 -12.55
CA ALA A 821 4.83 44.58 -13.49
C ALA A 821 4.94 43.89 -14.86
N LYS A 822 4.79 42.56 -14.94
CA LYS A 822 4.85 41.79 -16.19
C LYS A 822 3.59 41.90 -17.07
N LYS A 823 2.53 42.60 -16.64
CA LYS A 823 1.31 42.85 -17.44
C LYS A 823 1.34 44.16 -18.24
N GLY A 824 2.40 44.98 -18.12
CA GLY A 824 2.47 46.22 -18.89
C GLY A 824 3.87 46.79 -19.00
N LYS A 825 4.58 46.47 -20.09
CA LYS A 825 5.35 47.39 -20.95
C LYS A 825 6.35 46.64 -21.84
N SER A 826 6.35 47.04 -23.10
CA SER A 826 7.28 46.64 -24.15
C SER A 826 8.67 47.26 -23.96
N ALA A 827 9.70 46.45 -24.26
CA ALA A 827 11.05 46.76 -24.76
C ALA A 827 11.60 48.21 -24.69
N LYS A 828 12.70 48.40 -23.92
CA LYS A 828 14.06 48.76 -24.42
C LYS A 828 15.09 48.96 -23.27
N GLN A 829 16.21 48.20 -23.37
CA GLN A 829 17.66 48.49 -23.16
C GLN A 829 18.12 49.59 -22.15
N ARG A 830 19.21 49.48 -21.37
CA ARG A 830 20.31 48.49 -21.19
C ARG A 830 21.19 48.87 -19.98
N SER A 831 22.07 47.93 -19.56
CA SER A 831 23.40 48.09 -18.89
C SER A 831 23.42 47.75 -17.38
N THR A 832 24.29 46.92 -16.80
CA THR A 832 25.39 46.03 -17.21
C THR A 832 25.74 45.17 -15.98
N THR A 833 25.46 43.88 -15.99
CA THR A 833 26.09 42.90 -15.08
C THR A 833 26.27 41.56 -15.80
N VAL A 834 27.36 40.89 -15.45
CA VAL A 834 28.01 39.77 -16.12
C VAL A 834 27.05 38.66 -16.58
N ARG A 835 27.16 38.27 -17.85
CA ARG A 835 26.44 37.14 -18.45
C ARG A 835 26.84 35.83 -17.75
N LYS A 836 25.90 35.18 -17.07
CA LYS A 836 25.98 33.75 -16.75
C LYS A 836 25.86 32.95 -18.06
N PRO A 837 26.65 31.89 -18.28
CA PRO A 837 26.45 31.00 -19.42
C PRO A 837 25.10 30.27 -19.28
N GLU A 838 24.31 30.26 -20.34
CA GLU A 838 23.09 29.45 -20.42
C GLU A 838 23.45 27.97 -20.36
N GLY A 839 22.85 27.23 -19.42
CA GLY A 839 23.02 25.77 -19.29
C GLY A 839 23.66 25.27 -17.99
N ALA A 840 24.16 26.14 -17.11
CA ALA A 840 24.68 25.72 -15.81
C ALA A 840 23.52 25.63 -14.78
N GLY A 841 23.10 24.41 -14.44
CA GLY A 841 22.29 24.17 -13.24
C GLY A 841 23.00 24.66 -11.97
N LYS A 842 22.28 24.79 -10.85
CA LYS A 842 22.90 25.06 -9.53
C LYS A 842 24.03 24.05 -9.30
N PHE A 843 25.23 24.53 -8.99
CA PHE A 843 26.37 23.69 -8.58
C PHE A 843 25.96 22.87 -7.35
N ARG A 844 25.94 21.55 -7.48
CA ARG A 844 25.42 20.66 -6.44
C ARG A 844 26.39 20.53 -5.27
N ALA A 845 25.86 20.27 -4.07
CA ALA A 845 26.69 20.10 -2.89
C ALA A 845 27.43 18.75 -2.94
N ALA A 846 28.57 18.64 -2.23
CA ALA A 846 29.35 17.41 -2.14
C ALA A 846 28.51 16.20 -1.68
N LEU A 847 27.49 16.43 -0.84
CA LEU A 847 26.57 15.40 -0.37
C LEU A 847 25.67 14.85 -1.49
N ASP A 848 25.17 15.72 -2.37
CA ASP A 848 24.32 15.30 -3.49
C ASP A 848 25.11 14.42 -4.47
N VAL A 849 26.37 14.79 -4.71
CA VAL A 849 27.31 14.05 -5.54
C VAL A 849 27.66 12.70 -4.91
N LEU A 850 28.00 12.70 -3.61
CA LEU A 850 28.30 11.48 -2.85
C LEU A 850 27.14 10.48 -2.93
N ASN A 851 25.90 10.96 -2.77
CA ASN A 851 24.71 10.13 -2.83
C ASN A 851 24.43 9.62 -4.26
N ARG A 852 24.63 10.46 -5.29
CA ARG A 852 24.47 10.01 -6.68
C ARG A 852 25.44 8.89 -7.02
N LEU A 853 26.71 9.04 -6.67
CA LEU A 853 27.73 8.01 -6.94
C LEU A 853 27.50 6.71 -6.16
N ARG A 854 26.78 6.75 -5.02
CA ARG A 854 26.47 5.56 -4.21
C ARG A 854 25.22 4.82 -4.65
N TRP A 855 24.21 5.55 -5.07
CA TRP A 855 22.85 5.02 -5.20
C TRP A 855 22.31 5.02 -6.63
N ASP A 856 23.02 5.64 -7.59
CA ASP A 856 22.65 5.55 -9.00
C ASP A 856 22.99 4.16 -9.56
N PRO A 857 21.99 3.37 -10.02
CA PRO A 857 22.23 2.03 -10.53
C PRO A 857 23.08 1.99 -11.81
N ASN A 858 23.20 3.12 -12.52
CA ASN A 858 23.98 3.26 -13.76
C ASN A 858 25.44 3.66 -13.52
N ILE A 859 25.86 3.89 -12.27
CA ILE A 859 27.22 4.31 -11.90
C ILE A 859 27.85 3.22 -11.03
N ASP A 860 29.06 2.77 -11.37
CA ASP A 860 29.83 1.88 -10.51
C ASP A 860 30.52 2.68 -9.40
N SER A 861 30.00 2.60 -8.17
CA SER A 861 30.55 3.28 -7.00
C SER A 861 32.01 2.89 -6.67
N ASN A 862 32.49 1.72 -7.11
CA ASN A 862 33.87 1.30 -6.85
C ASN A 862 34.89 2.03 -7.75
N ASP A 863 34.42 2.65 -8.82
CA ASP A 863 35.23 3.40 -9.77
C ASP A 863 35.50 4.84 -9.30
N PHE A 864 35.20 5.21 -8.06
CA PHE A 864 35.35 6.60 -7.58
C PHE A 864 36.22 6.75 -6.34
N LEU A 865 36.99 7.84 -6.34
CA LEU A 865 37.79 8.38 -5.24
C LEU A 865 37.17 9.69 -4.75
N ILE A 866 37.31 9.95 -3.45
CA ILE A 866 36.95 11.21 -2.81
C ILE A 866 38.24 11.89 -2.36
N GLY A 867 38.50 13.08 -2.90
CA GLY A 867 39.49 14.00 -2.38
C GLY A 867 38.92 14.79 -1.22
N TYR A 868 39.61 14.81 -0.09
CA TYR A 868 39.21 15.57 1.10
C TYR A 868 40.40 16.26 1.74
N GLU A 869 40.14 17.36 2.43
CA GLU A 869 41.13 18.07 3.23
C GLU A 869 41.31 17.32 4.56
N ASP A 870 42.49 16.71 4.78
CA ASP A 870 42.87 16.11 6.07
C ASP A 870 43.32 17.20 7.06
N ARG A 871 43.23 16.94 8.38
CA ARG A 871 43.56 17.97 9.40
C ARG A 871 45.07 18.19 9.56
N PHE A 872 45.89 17.23 9.15
CA PHE A 872 47.35 17.25 9.31
C PHE A 872 48.11 17.03 8.00
N LEU A 873 47.53 16.26 7.08
CA LEU A 873 48.22 15.80 5.85
C LEU A 873 47.81 16.56 4.58
N GLY A 874 46.99 17.61 4.69
CA GLY A 874 46.46 18.35 3.55
C GLY A 874 45.51 17.51 2.68
N PRO A 875 45.43 17.76 1.36
CA PRO A 875 44.54 17.01 0.47
C PRO A 875 44.91 15.53 0.39
N GLN A 876 43.97 14.65 0.75
CA GLN A 876 44.11 13.20 0.69
C GLN A 876 42.99 12.59 -0.14
N GLU A 877 43.25 11.44 -0.75
CA GLU A 877 42.25 10.69 -1.52
C GLU A 877 41.94 9.35 -0.85
N LYS A 878 40.66 8.97 -0.85
CA LYS A 878 40.26 7.61 -0.46
C LYS A 878 39.12 7.07 -1.32
N ALA A 879 38.98 5.75 -1.35
CA ALA A 879 37.90 5.09 -2.06
C ALA A 879 36.52 5.56 -1.57
N LEU A 880 35.57 5.75 -2.48
CA LEU A 880 34.18 6.10 -2.17
C LEU A 880 33.52 5.07 -1.22
N SER A 881 33.88 3.79 -1.37
CA SER A 881 33.44 2.67 -0.53
C SER A 881 33.97 2.75 0.91
N ALA A 882 35.16 3.34 1.10
CA ALA A 882 35.76 3.55 2.42
C ALA A 882 35.26 4.83 3.12
N TRP A 883 34.43 5.65 2.47
CA TRP A 883 33.90 6.88 3.06
C TRP A 883 32.79 6.59 4.08
N LYS A 884 32.92 7.11 5.31
CA LYS A 884 31.93 6.96 6.38
C LYS A 884 31.21 8.30 6.61
N SER A 885 29.88 8.29 6.66
CA SER A 885 29.05 9.51 6.73
C SER A 885 28.50 9.82 8.13
N GLU A 886 28.79 8.97 9.11
CA GLU A 886 28.20 8.99 10.45
C GLU A 886 29.09 9.76 11.44
N GLN A 887 28.50 10.71 12.18
CA GLN A 887 29.22 11.67 13.03
C GLN A 887 29.87 11.04 14.28
N THR A 888 29.46 9.83 14.65
CA THR A 888 29.91 9.13 15.87
C THR A 888 31.14 8.24 15.65
N HIS A 889 31.68 8.20 14.43
CA HIS A 889 32.86 7.40 14.09
C HIS A 889 34.16 8.16 14.41
N GLU A 890 35.16 7.48 14.99
CA GLU A 890 36.45 8.09 15.37
C GLU A 890 37.19 8.72 14.16
N GLU A 891 36.98 8.18 12.96
CA GLU A 891 37.53 8.69 11.68
C GLU A 891 36.54 9.54 10.85
N PHE A 892 35.53 10.15 11.49
CA PHE A 892 34.55 10.98 10.78
C PHE A 892 35.19 12.23 10.14
N ILE A 893 35.03 12.38 8.82
CA ILE A 893 35.45 13.58 8.08
C ILE A 893 34.20 14.37 7.69
N PRO A 894 34.04 15.62 8.17
CA PRO A 894 32.92 16.46 7.80
C PRO A 894 32.81 16.71 6.29
N GLN A 895 31.60 16.71 5.76
CA GLN A 895 31.32 16.82 4.32
C GLN A 895 31.79 18.15 3.69
N HIS A 896 31.94 19.21 4.49
CA HIS A 896 32.50 20.48 4.01
C HIS A 896 33.99 20.38 3.67
N ARG A 897 34.68 19.32 4.12
CA ARG A 897 36.09 19.06 3.81
C ARG A 897 36.30 18.28 2.51
N ILE A 898 35.25 17.82 1.85
CA ILE A 898 35.37 17.16 0.53
C ILE A 898 35.77 18.22 -0.51
N LEU A 899 36.85 17.97 -1.25
CA LEU A 899 37.38 18.88 -2.26
C LEU A 899 36.93 18.48 -3.67
N TRP A 900 36.99 17.18 -4.01
CA TRP A 900 36.60 16.67 -5.32
C TRP A 900 36.15 15.20 -5.31
N PHE A 901 35.50 14.78 -6.39
CA PHE A 901 35.25 13.37 -6.73
C PHE A 901 35.95 13.05 -8.03
N LYS A 902 36.74 11.98 -8.04
CA LYS A 902 37.58 11.56 -9.16
C LYS A 902 37.21 10.15 -9.59
N ARG A 903 37.05 9.92 -10.89
CA ARG A 903 36.78 8.60 -11.47
C ARG A 903 38.11 7.88 -11.74
N ARG A 904 38.23 6.61 -11.33
CA ARG A 904 39.47 5.83 -11.38
C ARG A 904 39.77 5.33 -12.79
N SER A 905 38.75 4.99 -13.57
CA SER A 905 38.89 4.43 -14.92
C SER A 905 39.57 5.37 -15.92
N ASP A 906 39.39 6.69 -15.79
CA ASP A 906 39.94 7.68 -16.71
C ASP A 906 40.66 8.85 -16.02
N ASP A 907 40.83 8.77 -14.70
CA ASP A 907 41.50 9.78 -13.87
C ASP A 907 40.84 11.18 -13.89
N VAL A 908 39.58 11.28 -14.35
CA VAL A 908 38.87 12.55 -14.51
C VAL A 908 38.21 12.99 -13.20
N ILE A 909 38.40 14.26 -12.83
CA ILE A 909 37.64 14.91 -11.76
C ILE A 909 36.23 15.24 -12.26
N VAL A 910 35.26 14.47 -11.79
CA VAL A 910 33.85 14.58 -12.19
C VAL A 910 33.08 15.63 -11.38
N TRP A 911 33.62 16.03 -10.23
CA TRP A 911 33.10 17.15 -9.45
C TRP A 911 34.22 17.81 -8.63
N HIS A 912 34.32 19.14 -8.65
CA HIS A 912 35.36 19.90 -7.92
C HIS A 912 34.76 21.12 -7.21
N ARG A 913 35.01 21.26 -5.90
CA ARG A 913 34.39 22.28 -5.04
C ARG A 913 34.84 23.70 -5.36
N SER A 914 36.15 23.98 -5.38
CA SER A 914 36.69 25.32 -5.65
C SER A 914 36.58 25.72 -7.12
N GLU A 915 36.88 24.80 -8.03
CA GLU A 915 36.79 25.02 -9.49
C GLU A 915 35.36 24.98 -10.06
N ARG A 916 34.36 24.65 -9.21
CA ARG A 916 32.94 24.54 -9.56
C ARG A 916 32.65 23.60 -10.76
N ILE A 917 33.42 22.53 -10.89
CA ILE A 917 33.23 21.49 -11.90
C ILE A 917 32.12 20.54 -11.44
N ASP A 918 31.14 20.28 -12.30
CA ASP A 918 30.12 19.25 -12.11
C ASP A 918 29.83 18.60 -13.47
N LEU A 919 30.33 17.37 -13.65
CA LEU A 919 30.15 16.56 -14.87
C LEU A 919 29.11 15.45 -14.68
N LEU A 920 28.71 15.16 -13.43
CA LEU A 920 27.76 14.08 -13.11
C LEU A 920 26.31 14.45 -13.38
N PHE A 921 25.99 15.75 -13.40
CA PHE A 921 24.63 16.25 -13.57
C PHE A 921 24.43 17.09 -14.84
N LYS A 922 25.41 17.12 -15.75
CA LYS A 922 25.23 17.76 -17.06
C LYS A 922 24.25 16.93 -17.90
N LYS A 923 23.25 17.59 -18.48
CA LYS A 923 22.39 16.98 -19.51
C LYS A 923 23.30 16.51 -20.65
N THR A 924 23.41 15.21 -20.86
CA THR A 924 23.85 14.68 -22.14
C THR A 924 22.82 15.15 -23.16
N SER A 925 23.25 16.04 -24.05
CA SER A 925 22.49 16.34 -25.26
C SER A 925 22.75 15.18 -26.19
N GLY A 926 21.83 14.24 -26.23
CA GLY A 926 21.88 13.04 -27.06
C GLY A 926 20.47 12.50 -27.23
#